data_AF-A0A959YW04-F1
#
_entry.id   AF-A0A959YW04-F1
#
_cell.length_a   1.000
_cell.length_b   1.000
_cell.length_c   1.000
_cell.angle_alpha   90.00
_cell.angle_beta   90.00
_cell.angle_gamma   90.00
#
_symmetry.space_group_name_H-M   'P 1'
#
loop_
_entity.id
_entity.type
_entity.pdbx_description
1 polymer ?
#
loop_
_entity_poly.entity_id
_entity_poly.type
_entity_poly.pdbx_seq_one_letter_code
_entity_poly.pdbx_strand_id
1 'polypeptide(L)'
;MILTASTAVQAQVPSNSCSAFTAANEYPVTLSCTPVAMNTNGFTPDYNPGGCLAGNNDDAWAYFTAITSQTQVQYEITGCQGFLCGLFVTAILHVFEGNCGAPVALGCNISGLGIGNDATVTIPTTPGQTYFVRVQRTFSNQDLSGELCITAISNAPANDLCSNATPVGDGTFPFTTIDATGSFATSCAFNDTNSVWFAYTATCSDEATFSVCDDADFDSVISVFDACGGNELACNDDYFGCTGFTSQVTIPVLAGQTYLVRLAGFQGAAGSGNLTISCAPPPPPAPNDDCANATAVAEGLHPFTTVNATGTLSTSCSLNDTNDVWFAYTASCSGLVEVSTCGNAFFDSTIGIYDACGGSELACNDDGPGCIFFESTVEFVAFAGSTYWVRIAGFQGDEGNGALSITCTDVTWYSQASGNTSDPIWALAPSGTPVPAVFDPAANIVVQAGHTVVQDQPVVDALVFSVQAGASYDLGSGNTLNVGGNWSQDGEFITSDGGVRLTGSSLQVLDGLSTLRFHDLELDNPAGARVDADSLLLDGTLQLAQGSFDANGRQVVLVSDASGTARLGPVAPGASYAGALRVQRFVPAGATNWRGLSAPISTGTLAQWKQDFFTAGFPGSHAPSFDSPPGSGILWPSIRTYDESDPGPDMADGLEGPGHITDPFVVGRGYMAWCGDALLTTDEFVIDVRGTPVVAQSP
;
A
#
# COMPACT_ATOMS: atom_id res chain seq x y z
N MET A 1 -10.56 -33.64 -45.99
CA MET A 1 -11.67 -34.32 -46.68
C MET A 1 -12.65 -33.23 -47.06
N ILE A 2 -12.77 -32.92 -48.35
CA ILE A 2 -13.52 -31.76 -48.84
C ILE A 2 -15.01 -32.00 -48.56
N LEU A 3 -15.58 -31.26 -47.60
CA LEU A 3 -17.02 -31.13 -47.45
C LEU A 3 -17.48 -30.20 -48.59
N THR A 4 -17.99 -30.81 -49.64
CA THR A 4 -18.72 -30.11 -50.70
C THR A 4 -19.92 -29.41 -50.06
N ALA A 5 -19.89 -28.08 -49.99
CA ALA A 5 -21.07 -27.29 -49.74
C ALA A 5 -22.10 -27.65 -50.82
N SER A 6 -23.25 -28.13 -50.37
CA SER A 6 -24.43 -28.35 -51.19
C SER A 6 -24.93 -27.00 -51.71
N THR A 7 -24.43 -26.56 -52.86
CA THR A 7 -25.07 -25.48 -53.62
C THR A 7 -26.33 -26.06 -54.25
N ALA A 8 -27.49 -25.76 -53.66
CA ALA A 8 -28.74 -25.88 -54.39
C ALA A 8 -28.55 -25.19 -55.74
N VAL A 9 -28.94 -25.87 -56.83
CA VAL A 9 -28.91 -25.30 -58.17
C VAL A 9 -29.86 -24.11 -58.17
N GLN A 10 -29.31 -22.91 -57.95
CA GLN A 10 -30.02 -21.66 -58.14
C GLN A 10 -30.39 -21.59 -59.62
N ALA A 11 -31.66 -21.33 -59.92
CA ALA A 11 -32.00 -20.93 -61.27
C ALA A 11 -31.33 -19.57 -61.49
N GLN A 12 -30.58 -19.39 -62.56
CA GLN A 12 -29.76 -18.18 -62.77
C GLN A 12 -30.34 -17.40 -63.93
N VAL A 13 -31.54 -16.86 -63.72
CA VAL A 13 -32.30 -16.18 -64.76
C VAL A 13 -32.15 -14.67 -64.55
N PRO A 14 -31.78 -13.89 -65.57
CA PRO A 14 -31.74 -12.44 -65.43
C PRO A 14 -33.15 -11.86 -65.21
N SER A 15 -33.22 -10.69 -64.58
CA SER A 15 -34.46 -9.94 -64.36
C SER A 15 -34.49 -8.62 -65.13
N ASN A 16 -35.69 -8.08 -65.34
CA ASN A 16 -35.92 -6.78 -66.00
C ASN A 16 -35.56 -5.58 -65.10
N SER A 17 -35.48 -5.78 -63.80
CA SER A 17 -35.15 -4.74 -62.82
C SER A 17 -34.22 -5.29 -61.75
N CYS A 18 -33.52 -4.40 -61.07
CA CYS A 18 -32.74 -4.76 -59.89
C CYS A 18 -33.61 -5.11 -58.66
N SER A 19 -34.95 -4.95 -58.71
CA SER A 19 -35.83 -5.07 -57.53
C SER A 19 -36.49 -6.44 -57.36
N ALA A 20 -36.28 -7.36 -58.31
CA ALA A 20 -36.90 -8.67 -58.36
C ALA A 20 -36.04 -9.77 -57.67
N PHE A 21 -35.55 -9.54 -56.45
CA PHE A 21 -34.67 -10.50 -55.74
C PHE A 21 -35.39 -11.79 -55.37
N THR A 22 -34.95 -12.89 -55.96
CA THR A 22 -35.37 -14.24 -55.61
C THR A 22 -34.17 -15.16 -55.70
N ALA A 23 -34.21 -16.33 -55.06
CA ALA A 23 -33.18 -17.35 -55.27
C ALA A 23 -33.04 -17.81 -56.74
N ALA A 24 -33.92 -17.36 -57.64
CA ALA A 24 -33.93 -17.65 -59.07
C ALA A 24 -33.22 -16.59 -59.96
N ASN A 25 -32.67 -15.52 -59.38
CA ASN A 25 -31.83 -14.55 -60.11
C ASN A 25 -30.52 -14.20 -59.36
N GLU A 26 -30.12 -15.03 -58.39
CA GLU A 26 -28.78 -15.02 -57.81
C GLU A 26 -27.81 -15.77 -58.72
N TYR A 27 -26.70 -15.12 -59.07
CA TYR A 27 -25.64 -15.73 -59.87
C TYR A 27 -24.53 -16.26 -58.94
N PRO A 28 -23.96 -17.43 -59.23
CA PRO A 28 -22.97 -18.06 -58.38
C PRO A 28 -21.66 -17.30 -58.42
N VAL A 29 -21.02 -17.14 -57.26
CA VAL A 29 -19.64 -16.68 -57.15
C VAL A 29 -18.75 -17.90 -56.94
N THR A 30 -17.81 -18.12 -57.85
CA THR A 30 -16.88 -19.25 -57.81
C THR A 30 -15.42 -18.79 -57.87
N LEU A 31 -14.45 -19.62 -57.47
CA LEU A 31 -13.02 -19.29 -57.55
C LEU A 31 -12.44 -19.40 -58.98
N SER A 32 -13.25 -19.90 -59.91
CA SER A 32 -12.97 -19.95 -61.36
C SER A 32 -14.22 -19.57 -62.12
N CYS A 33 -14.09 -18.93 -63.29
CA CYS A 33 -15.24 -18.54 -64.12
C CYS A 33 -16.10 -19.76 -64.48
N THR A 34 -17.37 -19.73 -64.03
CA THR A 34 -18.42 -20.67 -64.40
C THR A 34 -19.47 -19.90 -65.21
N PRO A 35 -19.45 -19.94 -66.55
CA PRO A 35 -20.32 -19.11 -67.38
C PRO A 35 -21.80 -19.44 -67.19
N VAL A 36 -22.62 -18.41 -67.05
CA VAL A 36 -24.07 -18.54 -66.86
C VAL A 36 -24.80 -17.60 -67.80
N ALA A 37 -25.79 -18.10 -68.54
CA ALA A 37 -26.52 -17.29 -69.51
C ALA A 37 -27.17 -16.04 -68.88
N MET A 38 -26.95 -14.89 -69.51
CA MET A 38 -27.55 -13.60 -69.15
C MET A 38 -27.87 -12.84 -70.44
N ASN A 39 -29.09 -13.03 -70.92
CA ASN A 39 -29.59 -12.40 -72.16
C ASN A 39 -30.49 -11.21 -71.84
N THR A 40 -30.55 -10.21 -72.72
CA THR A 40 -31.44 -9.04 -72.57
C THR A 40 -32.79 -9.20 -73.29
N ASN A 41 -33.06 -10.38 -73.86
CA ASN A 41 -34.19 -10.59 -74.76
C ASN A 41 -35.54 -10.45 -74.03
N GLY A 42 -36.39 -9.54 -74.51
CA GLY A 42 -37.71 -9.28 -73.93
C GLY A 42 -37.70 -8.43 -72.67
N PHE A 43 -36.55 -7.84 -72.32
CA PHE A 43 -36.45 -6.79 -71.30
C PHE A 43 -36.62 -5.40 -71.89
N THR A 44 -36.82 -4.41 -71.02
CA THR A 44 -37.07 -3.00 -71.35
C THR A 44 -36.09 -2.13 -70.58
N PRO A 45 -35.72 -0.94 -71.07
CA PRO A 45 -34.83 -0.02 -70.34
C PRO A 45 -35.44 0.36 -68.98
N ASP A 46 -34.90 -0.19 -67.89
CA ASP A 46 -35.40 0.05 -66.53
C ASP A 46 -34.60 1.16 -65.83
N TYR A 47 -33.29 1.24 -66.07
CA TYR A 47 -32.42 2.20 -65.39
C TYR A 47 -31.22 2.62 -66.23
N ASN A 48 -30.83 3.89 -66.17
CA ASN A 48 -29.64 4.40 -66.85
C ASN A 48 -28.67 5.01 -65.81
N PRO A 49 -27.56 4.32 -65.49
CA PRO A 49 -26.57 4.80 -64.52
C PRO A 49 -25.70 5.97 -65.02
N GLY A 50 -25.71 6.27 -66.33
CA GLY A 50 -24.62 7.02 -66.95
C GLY A 50 -23.28 6.28 -66.91
N GLY A 51 -22.21 6.87 -67.45
CA GLY A 51 -20.90 6.20 -67.56
C GLY A 51 -20.86 5.09 -68.62
N CYS A 52 -19.66 4.69 -69.06
CA CYS A 52 -19.43 3.62 -70.05
C CYS A 52 -20.36 3.60 -71.29
N LEU A 53 -20.76 4.78 -71.78
CA LEU A 53 -21.69 4.95 -72.91
C LEU A 53 -23.08 4.33 -72.68
N ALA A 54 -23.49 4.14 -71.42
CA ALA A 54 -24.82 3.69 -71.05
C ALA A 54 -25.89 4.66 -71.53
N GLY A 55 -27.03 4.10 -71.97
CA GLY A 55 -28.17 4.87 -72.46
C GLY A 55 -29.50 4.28 -71.96
N ASN A 56 -30.61 4.81 -72.45
CA ASN A 56 -31.95 4.25 -72.17
C ASN A 56 -32.25 3.11 -73.17
N ASN A 57 -31.50 2.01 -73.07
CA ASN A 57 -31.72 0.81 -73.87
C ASN A 57 -32.01 -0.44 -73.01
N ASP A 58 -32.58 -1.49 -73.62
CA ASP A 58 -32.91 -2.75 -72.93
C ASP A 58 -31.73 -3.29 -72.10
N ASP A 59 -32.00 -3.61 -70.82
CA ASP A 59 -31.00 -4.06 -69.86
C ASP A 59 -31.46 -5.28 -69.07
N ALA A 60 -30.51 -6.16 -68.75
CA ALA A 60 -30.69 -7.31 -67.89
C ALA A 60 -30.02 -7.06 -66.55
N TRP A 61 -30.68 -7.50 -65.47
CA TRP A 61 -30.21 -7.40 -64.10
C TRP A 61 -29.98 -8.77 -63.47
N ALA A 62 -28.97 -8.84 -62.61
CA ALA A 62 -28.63 -9.99 -61.79
C ALA A 62 -28.08 -9.51 -60.44
N TYR A 63 -27.97 -10.41 -59.45
CA TYR A 63 -27.26 -10.12 -58.21
C TYR A 63 -26.38 -11.28 -57.78
N PHE A 64 -25.40 -11.00 -56.92
CA PHE A 64 -24.57 -12.02 -56.27
C PHE A 64 -24.24 -11.62 -54.84
N THR A 65 -23.92 -12.62 -54.00
CA THR A 65 -23.41 -12.44 -52.65
C THR A 65 -21.90 -12.70 -52.66
N ALA A 66 -21.09 -11.71 -52.27
CA ALA A 66 -19.64 -11.84 -52.32
C ALA A 66 -19.14 -12.86 -51.28
N ILE A 67 -18.08 -13.59 -51.63
CA ILE A 67 -17.46 -14.60 -50.75
C ILE A 67 -16.01 -14.29 -50.38
N THR A 68 -15.39 -13.29 -51.01
CA THR A 68 -14.04 -12.77 -50.67
C THR A 68 -14.06 -11.24 -50.70
N SER A 69 -12.96 -10.62 -50.25
CA SER A 69 -12.80 -9.16 -50.25
C SER A 69 -12.70 -8.52 -51.65
N GLN A 70 -12.67 -9.31 -52.71
CA GLN A 70 -12.56 -8.81 -54.08
C GLN A 70 -13.23 -9.74 -55.08
N THR A 71 -14.05 -9.19 -55.97
CA THR A 71 -14.79 -9.96 -56.98
C THR A 71 -14.56 -9.40 -58.38
N GLN A 72 -14.35 -10.30 -59.35
CA GLN A 72 -14.33 -9.97 -60.76
C GLN A 72 -15.64 -10.42 -61.41
N VAL A 73 -16.32 -9.49 -62.07
CA VAL A 73 -17.51 -9.74 -62.88
C VAL A 73 -17.12 -9.61 -64.35
N GLN A 74 -17.42 -10.63 -65.14
CA GLN A 74 -17.07 -10.72 -66.55
C GLN A 74 -18.31 -11.08 -67.34
N TYR A 75 -18.56 -10.38 -68.45
CA TYR A 75 -19.64 -10.70 -69.38
C TYR A 75 -19.09 -10.96 -70.78
N GLU A 76 -19.39 -12.14 -71.32
CA GLU A 76 -19.00 -12.59 -72.66
C GLU A 76 -20.22 -12.61 -73.58
N ILE A 77 -20.11 -12.03 -74.77
CA ILE A 77 -21.20 -12.00 -75.77
C ILE A 77 -21.27 -13.35 -76.51
N THR A 78 -22.45 -13.97 -76.54
CA THR A 78 -22.72 -15.25 -77.23
C THR A 78 -23.78 -15.09 -78.33
N GLY A 79 -23.88 -16.06 -79.25
CA GLY A 79 -24.98 -16.14 -80.23
C GLY A 79 -24.87 -15.24 -81.47
N CYS A 80 -23.76 -14.55 -81.69
CA CYS A 80 -23.53 -13.77 -82.91
C CYS A 80 -22.29 -14.28 -83.67
N GLN A 81 -22.43 -14.70 -84.93
CA GLN A 81 -21.35 -15.34 -85.71
C GLN A 81 -20.91 -14.47 -86.91
N GLY A 82 -19.59 -14.23 -87.05
CA GLY A 82 -18.95 -13.59 -88.21
C GLY A 82 -18.25 -12.24 -87.96
N PHE A 83 -17.30 -11.87 -88.83
CA PHE A 83 -16.47 -10.64 -88.72
C PHE A 83 -17.29 -9.34 -88.70
N LEU A 84 -18.45 -9.31 -89.38
CA LEU A 84 -19.34 -8.14 -89.40
C LEU A 84 -20.11 -7.95 -88.09
N CYS A 85 -20.28 -8.99 -87.26
CA CYS A 85 -20.99 -8.89 -85.99
C CYS A 85 -20.22 -8.06 -84.95
N GLY A 86 -18.91 -8.26 -84.86
CA GLY A 86 -18.02 -7.59 -83.91
C GLY A 86 -17.89 -6.07 -84.06
N LEU A 87 -18.43 -5.50 -85.14
CA LEU A 87 -18.47 -4.06 -85.38
C LEU A 87 -19.76 -3.39 -84.88
N PHE A 88 -20.81 -4.17 -84.56
CA PHE A 88 -22.15 -3.64 -84.26
C PHE A 88 -22.83 -4.24 -83.02
N VAL A 89 -22.15 -5.13 -82.28
CA VAL A 89 -22.63 -5.70 -81.02
C VAL A 89 -21.55 -5.55 -79.96
N THR A 90 -21.79 -4.72 -78.96
CA THR A 90 -20.97 -4.56 -77.76
C THR A 90 -21.88 -4.52 -76.53
N ALA A 91 -21.37 -5.02 -75.42
CA ALA A 91 -22.04 -5.05 -74.14
C ALA A 91 -21.45 -4.00 -73.21
N ILE A 92 -22.30 -3.41 -72.38
CA ILE A 92 -21.91 -2.53 -71.28
C ILE A 92 -22.25 -3.26 -69.99
N LEU A 93 -21.22 -3.54 -69.20
CA LEU A 93 -21.32 -4.15 -67.89
C LEU A 93 -21.22 -3.07 -66.82
N HIS A 94 -22.11 -3.10 -65.83
CA HIS A 94 -21.98 -2.33 -64.59
C HIS A 94 -22.09 -3.24 -63.38
N VAL A 95 -21.38 -2.88 -62.32
CA VAL A 95 -21.52 -3.48 -61.00
C VAL A 95 -21.87 -2.40 -59.98
N PHE A 96 -22.81 -2.68 -59.10
CA PHE A 96 -23.33 -1.75 -58.11
C PHE A 96 -23.40 -2.34 -56.71
N GLU A 97 -23.46 -1.45 -55.73
CA GLU A 97 -23.83 -1.77 -54.34
C GLU A 97 -25.02 -0.91 -53.85
N GLY A 98 -25.47 -1.20 -52.62
CA GLY A 98 -26.49 -0.42 -51.93
C GLY A 98 -27.91 -0.88 -52.23
N ASN A 99 -28.85 0.06 -52.34
CA ASN A 99 -30.26 -0.24 -52.55
C ASN A 99 -30.63 -0.09 -54.03
N CYS A 100 -31.35 -1.06 -54.59
CA CYS A 100 -31.81 -1.01 -55.99
C CYS A 100 -32.59 0.27 -56.37
N GLY A 101 -33.24 0.96 -55.41
CA GLY A 101 -33.92 2.24 -55.69
C GLY A 101 -32.99 3.41 -56.02
N ALA A 102 -31.71 3.31 -55.67
CA ALA A 102 -30.64 4.27 -55.98
C ALA A 102 -29.28 3.56 -55.88
N PRO A 103 -28.95 2.64 -56.81
CA PRO A 103 -27.74 1.83 -56.69
C PRO A 103 -26.51 2.70 -56.92
N VAL A 104 -25.45 2.44 -56.15
CA VAL A 104 -24.17 3.16 -56.29
C VAL A 104 -23.29 2.37 -57.24
N ALA A 105 -22.88 2.99 -58.36
CA ALA A 105 -22.03 2.33 -59.36
C ALA A 105 -20.60 2.18 -58.82
N LEU A 106 -20.12 0.94 -58.71
CA LEU A 106 -18.76 0.60 -58.29
C LEU A 106 -17.79 0.55 -59.46
N GLY A 107 -18.28 0.17 -60.64
CA GLY A 107 -17.48 0.10 -61.85
C GLY A 107 -18.31 -0.21 -63.07
N CYS A 108 -17.79 0.17 -64.24
CA CYS A 108 -18.39 -0.18 -65.52
C CYS A 108 -17.31 -0.46 -66.56
N ASN A 109 -17.63 -1.31 -67.54
CA ASN A 109 -16.75 -1.59 -68.67
C ASN A 109 -17.58 -1.88 -69.93
N ILE A 110 -17.00 -1.60 -71.10
CA ILE A 110 -17.57 -1.91 -72.41
C ILE A 110 -16.74 -3.05 -73.00
N SER A 111 -17.40 -4.09 -73.50
CA SER A 111 -16.71 -5.19 -74.18
C SER A 111 -15.92 -4.69 -75.41
N GLY A 112 -14.78 -5.31 -75.70
CA GLY A 112 -14.02 -5.02 -76.93
C GLY A 112 -14.81 -5.30 -78.22
N LEU A 113 -14.34 -4.77 -79.36
CA LEU A 113 -14.94 -5.00 -80.68
C LEU A 113 -14.61 -6.43 -81.17
N GLY A 114 -15.62 -7.29 -81.38
CA GLY A 114 -15.43 -8.70 -81.78
C GLY A 114 -16.14 -9.71 -80.87
N ILE A 115 -16.28 -10.95 -81.36
CA ILE A 115 -16.83 -12.10 -80.61
C ILE A 115 -15.75 -12.63 -79.65
N GLY A 116 -16.14 -13.03 -78.42
CA GLY A 116 -15.21 -13.49 -77.38
C GLY A 116 -14.39 -12.36 -76.74
N ASN A 117 -14.87 -11.12 -76.83
CA ASN A 117 -14.33 -10.01 -76.05
C ASN A 117 -15.23 -9.75 -74.85
N ASP A 118 -14.61 -9.66 -73.69
CA ASP A 118 -15.34 -9.58 -72.44
C ASP A 118 -15.41 -8.13 -71.95
N ALA A 119 -16.54 -7.78 -71.35
CA ALA A 119 -16.60 -6.65 -70.45
C ALA A 119 -16.24 -7.16 -69.05
N THR A 120 -15.15 -6.67 -68.46
CA THR A 120 -14.68 -7.13 -67.14
C THR A 120 -14.59 -5.97 -66.16
N VAL A 121 -15.19 -6.13 -64.98
CA VAL A 121 -15.15 -5.18 -63.87
C VAL A 121 -14.65 -5.92 -62.63
N THR A 122 -13.58 -5.44 -62.01
CA THR A 122 -13.09 -5.96 -60.72
C THR A 122 -13.33 -4.90 -59.64
N ILE A 123 -14.00 -5.31 -58.55
CA ILE A 123 -14.38 -4.42 -57.45
C ILE A 123 -13.92 -4.99 -56.10
N PRO A 124 -13.58 -4.12 -55.12
CA PRO A 124 -13.54 -4.55 -53.73
C PRO A 124 -14.95 -4.96 -53.30
N THR A 125 -15.04 -6.04 -52.54
CA THR A 125 -16.29 -6.57 -52.00
C THR A 125 -16.14 -6.85 -50.51
N THR A 126 -17.25 -6.93 -49.79
CA THR A 126 -17.25 -7.42 -48.40
C THR A 126 -17.91 -8.80 -48.39
N PRO A 127 -17.26 -9.85 -47.87
CA PRO A 127 -17.88 -11.17 -47.76
C PRO A 127 -19.26 -11.11 -47.09
N GLY A 128 -20.26 -11.77 -47.68
CA GLY A 128 -21.64 -11.78 -47.23
C GLY A 128 -22.50 -10.59 -47.70
N GLN A 129 -21.93 -9.54 -48.29
CA GLN A 129 -22.70 -8.44 -48.86
C GLN A 129 -23.22 -8.75 -50.27
N THR A 130 -24.38 -8.18 -50.61
CA THR A 130 -25.02 -8.31 -51.92
C THR A 130 -24.62 -7.18 -52.88
N TYR A 131 -24.34 -7.56 -54.13
CA TYR A 131 -23.98 -6.65 -55.23
C TYR A 131 -24.87 -6.91 -56.45
N PHE A 132 -25.06 -5.90 -57.29
CA PHE A 132 -25.89 -5.99 -58.50
C PHE A 132 -25.07 -5.88 -59.76
N VAL A 133 -25.47 -6.65 -60.77
CA VAL A 133 -24.88 -6.63 -62.11
C VAL A 133 -25.93 -6.18 -63.10
N ARG A 134 -25.57 -5.25 -63.97
CA ARG A 134 -26.39 -4.78 -65.08
C ARG A 134 -25.65 -4.98 -66.39
N VAL A 135 -26.31 -5.56 -67.36
CA VAL A 135 -25.80 -5.73 -68.73
C VAL A 135 -26.75 -5.07 -69.72
N GLN A 136 -26.20 -4.28 -70.63
CA GLN A 136 -26.94 -3.58 -71.67
C GLN A 136 -26.20 -3.64 -73.01
N ARG A 137 -26.92 -3.70 -74.13
CA ARG A 137 -26.31 -3.50 -75.45
C ARG A 137 -26.00 -2.03 -75.72
N THR A 138 -24.79 -1.73 -76.19
CA THR A 138 -24.42 -0.35 -76.51
C THR A 138 -25.29 0.22 -77.64
N PHE A 139 -25.88 1.40 -77.41
CA PHE A 139 -26.67 2.18 -78.38
C PHE A 139 -27.87 1.49 -79.06
N SER A 140 -28.40 0.39 -78.53
CA SER A 140 -29.43 -0.39 -79.22
C SER A 140 -30.39 -1.16 -78.30
N ASN A 141 -31.69 -1.13 -78.61
CA ASN A 141 -32.76 -2.02 -78.06
C ASN A 141 -32.89 -3.29 -78.89
N GLN A 142 -31.77 -3.91 -79.20
CA GLN A 142 -31.79 -5.20 -79.90
C GLN A 142 -31.24 -6.22 -78.92
N ASP A 143 -31.81 -7.42 -78.98
CA ASP A 143 -31.39 -8.58 -78.22
C ASP A 143 -29.86 -8.68 -78.14
N LEU A 144 -29.38 -8.88 -76.92
CA LEU A 144 -28.00 -9.22 -76.57
C LEU A 144 -28.03 -10.55 -75.86
N SER A 145 -27.35 -11.53 -76.44
CA SER A 145 -27.14 -12.83 -75.80
C SER A 145 -25.70 -12.93 -75.30
N GLY A 146 -25.52 -13.54 -74.15
CA GLY A 146 -24.21 -13.66 -73.52
C GLY A 146 -24.24 -14.46 -72.23
N GLU A 147 -23.06 -14.63 -71.65
CA GLU A 147 -22.82 -15.37 -70.43
C GLU A 147 -22.10 -14.49 -69.42
N LEU A 148 -22.53 -14.55 -68.17
CA LEU A 148 -21.95 -13.87 -67.02
C LEU A 148 -21.10 -14.84 -66.21
N CYS A 149 -19.88 -14.43 -65.89
CA CYS A 149 -18.99 -15.06 -64.94
C CYS A 149 -18.74 -14.14 -63.75
N ILE A 150 -18.95 -14.64 -62.54
CA ILE A 150 -18.65 -13.93 -61.30
C ILE A 150 -17.61 -14.75 -60.53
N THR A 151 -16.38 -14.23 -60.50
CA THR A 151 -15.22 -14.93 -59.95
C THR A 151 -14.75 -14.22 -58.68
N ALA A 152 -14.76 -14.92 -57.55
CA ALA A 152 -14.11 -14.45 -56.34
C ALA A 152 -12.59 -14.49 -56.53
N ILE A 153 -11.91 -13.39 -56.17
CA ILE A 153 -10.46 -13.34 -56.12
C ILE A 153 -10.07 -13.72 -54.69
N SER A 154 -9.32 -14.82 -54.54
CA SER A 154 -8.74 -15.18 -53.25
C SER A 154 -7.53 -14.30 -53.00
N ASN A 155 -7.63 -13.46 -51.96
CA ASN A 155 -6.53 -12.68 -51.41
C ASN A 155 -6.04 -13.28 -50.08
N ALA A 156 -6.19 -14.60 -49.92
CA ALA A 156 -5.77 -15.29 -48.69
C ALA A 156 -4.31 -14.91 -48.36
N PRO A 157 -4.00 -14.60 -47.09
CA PRO A 157 -2.66 -14.20 -46.69
C PRO A 157 -1.61 -15.23 -47.13
N ALA A 158 -0.40 -14.75 -47.42
CA ALA A 158 0.68 -15.62 -47.90
C ALA A 158 1.04 -16.75 -46.92
N ASN A 159 0.64 -16.62 -45.66
CA ASN A 159 0.83 -17.56 -44.55
C ASN A 159 -0.48 -18.18 -44.04
N ASP A 160 -1.48 -18.32 -44.92
CA ASP A 160 -2.78 -18.94 -44.64
C ASP A 160 -2.69 -20.43 -44.21
N LEU A 161 -1.61 -21.13 -44.55
CA LEU A 161 -1.39 -22.54 -44.22
C LEU A 161 -0.15 -22.70 -43.32
N CYS A 162 -0.14 -23.72 -42.45
CA CYS A 162 1.06 -23.96 -41.64
C CYS A 162 2.29 -24.34 -42.48
N SER A 163 2.09 -24.83 -43.71
CA SER A 163 3.17 -25.15 -44.66
C SER A 163 3.85 -23.92 -45.27
N ASN A 164 3.20 -22.75 -45.24
CA ASN A 164 3.74 -21.48 -45.69
C ASN A 164 3.82 -20.44 -44.54
N ALA A 165 3.91 -20.91 -43.30
CA ALA A 165 4.04 -20.06 -42.12
C ALA A 165 5.19 -19.06 -42.25
N THR A 166 4.93 -17.79 -41.93
CA THR A 166 5.92 -16.71 -42.02
C THR A 166 7.01 -16.91 -40.96
N PRO A 167 8.31 -17.01 -41.32
CA PRO A 167 9.38 -17.12 -40.34
C PRO A 167 9.52 -15.85 -39.49
N VAL A 168 9.57 -16.01 -38.17
CA VAL A 168 9.70 -14.91 -37.21
C VAL A 168 10.68 -15.25 -36.08
N GLY A 169 11.21 -14.21 -35.44
CA GLY A 169 11.94 -14.30 -34.16
C GLY A 169 11.25 -13.41 -33.12
N ASP A 170 11.99 -12.86 -32.17
CA ASP A 170 11.44 -11.84 -31.26
C ASP A 170 11.15 -10.52 -32.00
N GLY A 171 10.09 -9.84 -31.59
CA GLY A 171 9.70 -8.55 -32.15
C GLY A 171 8.20 -8.48 -32.48
N THR A 172 7.83 -7.49 -33.28
CA THR A 172 6.45 -7.20 -33.64
C THR A 172 6.23 -7.42 -35.14
N PHE A 173 5.22 -8.21 -35.48
CA PHE A 173 4.96 -8.65 -36.86
C PHE A 173 3.50 -8.35 -37.24
N PRO A 174 3.25 -7.54 -38.28
CA PRO A 174 1.90 -7.25 -38.72
C PRO A 174 1.28 -8.50 -39.35
N PHE A 175 -0.02 -8.70 -39.14
CA PHE A 175 -0.79 -9.79 -39.70
C PHE A 175 -2.20 -9.36 -40.10
N THR A 176 -2.85 -10.17 -40.93
CA THR A 176 -4.29 -10.10 -41.20
C THR A 176 -4.83 -11.50 -41.38
N THR A 177 -6.02 -11.77 -40.84
CA THR A 177 -6.79 -13.01 -41.03
C THR A 177 -7.92 -12.85 -42.05
N ILE A 178 -8.06 -11.66 -42.66
CA ILE A 178 -9.05 -11.40 -43.70
C ILE A 178 -8.77 -12.29 -44.92
N ASP A 179 -9.81 -12.96 -45.42
CA ASP A 179 -9.76 -13.97 -46.50
C ASP A 179 -8.91 -15.22 -46.22
N ALA A 180 -8.39 -15.40 -45.00
CA ALA A 180 -7.75 -16.65 -44.61
C ALA A 180 -8.75 -17.81 -44.67
N THR A 181 -8.30 -18.98 -45.08
CA THR A 181 -9.13 -20.16 -45.37
C THR A 181 -8.97 -21.27 -44.34
N GLY A 182 -8.11 -21.08 -43.33
CA GLY A 182 -7.85 -22.06 -42.29
C GLY A 182 -9.13 -22.51 -41.57
N SER A 183 -9.46 -23.80 -41.64
CA SER A 183 -10.65 -24.39 -41.03
C SER A 183 -10.36 -25.23 -39.79
N PHE A 184 -9.16 -25.08 -39.21
CA PHE A 184 -8.73 -25.82 -38.03
C PHE A 184 -9.43 -25.25 -36.80
N ALA A 185 -9.88 -26.10 -35.88
CA ALA A 185 -10.44 -25.67 -34.62
C ALA A 185 -9.51 -26.09 -33.48
N THR A 186 -9.23 -25.19 -32.55
CA THR A 186 -8.33 -25.41 -31.41
C THR A 186 -9.09 -25.87 -30.16
N SER A 187 -8.37 -26.18 -29.08
CA SER A 187 -9.01 -26.64 -27.83
C SER A 187 -9.67 -25.53 -27.02
N CYS A 188 -9.28 -24.27 -27.23
CA CYS A 188 -9.67 -23.15 -26.36
C CYS A 188 -10.77 -22.26 -26.91
N ALA A 189 -11.16 -22.39 -28.18
CA ALA A 189 -12.13 -21.50 -28.83
C ALA A 189 -13.13 -22.28 -29.70
N PHE A 190 -14.33 -21.71 -29.90
CA PHE A 190 -15.36 -22.32 -30.75
C PHE A 190 -15.29 -21.78 -32.18
N ASN A 191 -15.12 -22.69 -33.15
CA ASN A 191 -15.12 -22.37 -34.58
C ASN A 191 -14.13 -21.26 -34.96
N ASP A 192 -12.93 -21.32 -34.37
CA ASP A 192 -11.82 -20.40 -34.56
C ASP A 192 -11.15 -20.61 -35.92
N THR A 193 -11.89 -20.29 -36.97
CA THR A 193 -11.50 -20.44 -38.38
C THR A 193 -10.80 -19.18 -38.90
N ASN A 194 -10.45 -19.15 -40.18
CA ASN A 194 -9.77 -18.03 -40.86
C ASN A 194 -8.41 -17.72 -40.22
N SER A 195 -7.49 -18.69 -40.24
CA SER A 195 -6.22 -18.56 -39.53
C SER A 195 -5.00 -18.30 -40.40
N VAL A 196 -4.05 -17.55 -39.86
CA VAL A 196 -2.70 -17.41 -40.40
C VAL A 196 -1.65 -18.02 -39.48
N TRP A 197 -0.49 -18.34 -40.04
CA TRP A 197 0.57 -19.09 -39.36
C TRP A 197 1.91 -18.36 -39.37
N PHE A 198 2.64 -18.49 -38.26
CA PHE A 198 4.00 -17.98 -38.09
C PHE A 198 4.91 -19.11 -37.60
N ALA A 199 6.12 -19.19 -38.14
CA ALA A 199 7.15 -20.14 -37.73
C ALA A 199 8.17 -19.41 -36.86
N TYR A 200 7.97 -19.47 -35.54
CA TYR A 200 8.81 -18.81 -34.57
C TYR A 200 10.06 -19.64 -34.25
N THR A 201 11.24 -19.09 -34.49
CA THR A 201 12.50 -19.71 -34.05
C THR A 201 12.95 -19.08 -32.74
N ALA A 202 12.95 -19.88 -31.66
CA ALA A 202 13.25 -19.40 -30.33
C ALA A 202 14.68 -18.87 -30.21
N THR A 203 14.83 -17.67 -29.66
CA THR A 203 16.13 -17.03 -29.40
C THR A 203 16.70 -17.39 -28.03
N CYS A 204 15.84 -17.87 -27.12
CA CYS A 204 16.15 -18.22 -25.74
C CYS A 204 15.68 -19.66 -25.39
N SER A 205 16.23 -20.23 -24.32
CA SER A 205 15.75 -21.49 -23.71
C SER A 205 15.04 -21.16 -22.40
N ASP A 206 13.87 -20.54 -22.51
CA ASP A 206 13.06 -20.01 -21.41
C ASP A 206 11.60 -19.87 -21.86
N GLU A 207 10.78 -19.07 -21.20
CA GLU A 207 9.44 -18.74 -21.66
C GLU A 207 9.42 -17.77 -22.85
N ALA A 208 8.64 -18.11 -23.87
CA ALA A 208 8.28 -17.22 -24.97
C ALA A 208 6.81 -16.82 -24.87
N THR A 209 6.55 -15.51 -24.89
CA THR A 209 5.21 -14.92 -24.90
C THR A 209 4.85 -14.48 -26.31
N PHE A 210 3.64 -14.81 -26.74
CA PHE A 210 3.03 -14.45 -28.00
C PHE A 210 1.74 -13.69 -27.69
N SER A 211 1.67 -12.42 -28.11
CA SER A 211 0.59 -11.53 -27.72
C SER A 211 0.04 -10.75 -28.91
N VAL A 212 -1.29 -10.72 -29.01
CA VAL A 212 -2.05 -9.76 -29.84
C VAL A 212 -2.96 -8.89 -28.95
N CYS A 213 -2.71 -8.92 -27.64
CA CYS A 213 -3.43 -8.19 -26.61
C CYS A 213 -3.49 -6.69 -26.92
N ASP A 214 -4.71 -6.13 -26.95
CA ASP A 214 -5.01 -4.73 -27.25
C ASP A 214 -4.57 -4.22 -28.65
N ASP A 215 -4.06 -5.10 -29.52
CA ASP A 215 -3.55 -4.74 -30.85
C ASP A 215 -4.39 -5.33 -32.00
N ALA A 216 -4.98 -6.52 -31.81
CA ALA A 216 -5.94 -7.08 -32.77
C ALA A 216 -7.28 -6.31 -32.75
N ASP A 217 -7.84 -6.05 -33.94
CA ASP A 217 -9.12 -5.33 -34.10
C ASP A 217 -10.36 -6.24 -34.07
N PHE A 218 -10.20 -7.49 -33.62
CA PHE A 218 -11.20 -8.54 -33.60
C PHE A 218 -10.99 -9.49 -32.42
N ASP A 219 -12.04 -10.23 -32.09
CA ASP A 219 -12.04 -11.31 -31.10
C ASP A 219 -11.10 -12.45 -31.56
N SER A 220 -9.91 -12.48 -30.97
CA SER A 220 -8.77 -13.24 -31.50
C SER A 220 -8.59 -14.57 -30.78
N VAL A 221 -7.90 -15.51 -31.42
CA VAL A 221 -7.47 -16.77 -30.82
C VAL A 221 -6.01 -17.00 -31.16
N ILE A 222 -5.17 -17.25 -30.16
CA ILE A 222 -3.77 -17.65 -30.35
C ILE A 222 -3.55 -19.10 -29.90
N SER A 223 -2.86 -19.88 -30.72
CA SER A 223 -2.45 -21.24 -30.39
C SER A 223 -1.03 -21.51 -30.87
N VAL A 224 -0.27 -22.33 -30.12
CA VAL A 224 1.12 -22.64 -30.43
C VAL A 224 1.29 -24.16 -30.55
N PHE A 225 1.98 -24.61 -31.58
CA PHE A 225 2.19 -26.02 -31.91
C PHE A 225 3.67 -26.37 -32.01
N ASP A 226 4.02 -27.64 -31.74
CA ASP A 226 5.39 -28.14 -31.89
C ASP A 226 5.84 -28.27 -33.37
N ALA A 227 4.89 -28.46 -34.30
CA ALA A 227 5.12 -28.56 -35.74
C ALA A 227 3.82 -28.32 -36.53
N CYS A 228 3.91 -28.12 -37.85
CA CYS A 228 2.75 -28.07 -38.74
C CYS A 228 2.04 -29.44 -38.77
N GLY A 229 0.80 -29.48 -38.27
CA GLY A 229 0.05 -30.72 -38.03
C GLY A 229 0.49 -31.50 -36.79
N GLY A 230 1.28 -30.89 -35.91
CA GLY A 230 1.77 -31.45 -34.66
C GLY A 230 0.84 -31.22 -33.46
N ASN A 231 1.38 -31.33 -32.24
CA ASN A 231 0.61 -31.16 -31.01
C ASN A 231 0.46 -29.68 -30.65
N GLU A 232 -0.71 -29.33 -30.15
CA GLU A 232 -0.97 -28.03 -29.52
C GLU A 232 -0.28 -27.99 -28.15
N LEU A 233 0.58 -26.99 -27.94
CA LEU A 233 1.33 -26.76 -26.72
C LEU A 233 0.58 -25.84 -25.75
N ALA A 234 -0.07 -24.81 -26.30
CA ALA A 234 -0.92 -23.88 -25.56
C ALA A 234 -1.89 -23.18 -26.51
N CYS A 235 -3.00 -22.70 -25.96
CA CYS A 235 -4.06 -22.01 -26.68
C CYS A 235 -4.71 -21.00 -25.74
N ASN A 236 -5.07 -19.82 -26.26
CA ASN A 236 -5.91 -18.86 -25.56
C ASN A 236 -6.81 -18.07 -26.54
N ASP A 237 -8.06 -17.86 -26.12
CA ASP A 237 -9.10 -17.06 -26.79
C ASP A 237 -9.12 -15.67 -26.13
N ASP A 238 -9.44 -15.61 -24.84
CA ASP A 238 -9.54 -14.39 -24.04
C ASP A 238 -8.47 -14.30 -22.96
N TYR A 239 -7.43 -13.49 -23.17
CA TYR A 239 -6.46 -13.24 -22.10
C TYR A 239 -6.99 -12.21 -21.10
N PHE A 240 -6.91 -12.55 -19.81
CA PHE A 240 -7.35 -11.67 -18.73
C PHE A 240 -6.55 -10.37 -18.72
N GLY A 241 -7.24 -9.22 -18.71
CA GLY A 241 -6.63 -7.90 -18.74
C GLY A 241 -6.49 -7.28 -20.13
N CYS A 242 -6.72 -8.05 -21.20
CA CYS A 242 -6.80 -7.51 -22.56
C CYS A 242 -8.22 -7.00 -22.86
N THR A 243 -8.30 -5.88 -23.57
CA THR A 243 -9.56 -5.35 -24.10
C THR A 243 -9.90 -5.99 -25.44
N GLY A 244 -11.18 -5.92 -25.83
CA GLY A 244 -11.62 -6.38 -27.14
C GLY A 244 -11.58 -7.89 -27.37
N PHE A 245 -11.49 -8.70 -26.31
CA PHE A 245 -11.43 -10.17 -26.40
C PHE A 245 -10.19 -10.62 -27.19
N THR A 246 -9.02 -10.06 -26.82
CA THR A 246 -7.75 -10.33 -27.49
C THR A 246 -6.87 -11.26 -26.66
N SER A 247 -5.99 -12.00 -27.33
CA SER A 247 -5.32 -13.18 -26.75
C SER A 247 -3.83 -13.01 -26.51
N GLN A 248 -3.32 -13.79 -25.56
CA GLN A 248 -1.90 -13.99 -25.29
C GLN A 248 -1.65 -15.41 -24.79
N VAL A 249 -0.52 -16.00 -25.18
CA VAL A 249 -0.03 -17.31 -24.71
C VAL A 249 1.44 -17.21 -24.36
N THR A 250 1.84 -17.90 -23.28
CA THR A 250 3.25 -18.11 -22.92
C THR A 250 3.54 -19.61 -22.90
N ILE A 251 4.64 -20.05 -23.50
CA ILE A 251 5.12 -21.44 -23.43
C ILE A 251 6.62 -21.53 -23.17
N PRO A 252 7.11 -22.59 -22.51
CA PRO A 252 8.53 -22.88 -22.45
C PRO A 252 9.05 -23.28 -23.84
N VAL A 253 10.17 -22.67 -24.26
CA VAL A 253 10.83 -22.93 -25.52
C VAL A 253 12.30 -23.29 -25.33
N LEU A 254 12.90 -23.90 -26.36
CA LEU A 254 14.32 -24.20 -26.41
C LEU A 254 14.99 -23.41 -27.53
N ALA A 255 16.12 -22.76 -27.24
CA ALA A 255 16.83 -21.92 -28.18
C ALA A 255 17.16 -22.70 -29.47
N GLY A 256 16.84 -22.09 -30.61
CA GLY A 256 17.02 -22.66 -31.94
C GLY A 256 15.94 -23.63 -32.40
N GLN A 257 14.98 -24.01 -31.55
CA GLN A 257 13.81 -24.78 -31.99
C GLN A 257 12.76 -23.89 -32.65
N THR A 258 12.04 -24.47 -33.62
CA THR A 258 10.95 -23.80 -34.32
C THR A 258 9.61 -24.25 -33.77
N TYR A 259 8.72 -23.29 -33.48
CA TYR A 259 7.35 -23.48 -33.02
C TYR A 259 6.39 -22.83 -34.01
N LEU A 260 5.19 -23.38 -34.16
CA LEU A 260 4.18 -22.86 -35.09
C LEU A 260 3.14 -22.09 -34.29
N VAL A 261 3.08 -20.77 -34.49
CA VAL A 261 2.08 -19.90 -33.88
C VAL A 261 0.96 -19.70 -34.88
N ARG A 262 -0.26 -19.98 -34.45
CA ARG A 262 -1.48 -19.81 -35.23
C ARG A 262 -2.30 -18.68 -34.62
N LEU A 263 -2.73 -17.76 -35.48
CA LEU A 263 -3.70 -16.72 -35.14
C LEU A 263 -4.99 -16.96 -35.91
N ALA A 264 -6.11 -16.98 -35.21
CA ALA A 264 -7.45 -17.13 -35.75
C ALA A 264 -8.40 -16.17 -35.02
N GLY A 265 -9.70 -16.21 -35.32
CA GLY A 265 -10.70 -15.43 -34.57
C GLY A 265 -11.89 -16.26 -34.13
N PHE A 266 -12.40 -15.98 -32.94
CA PHE A 266 -13.54 -16.68 -32.34
C PHE A 266 -14.75 -16.63 -33.26
N GLN A 267 -15.45 -17.75 -33.42
CA GLN A 267 -16.61 -17.89 -34.31
C GLN A 267 -16.38 -17.45 -35.77
N GLY A 268 -15.12 -17.48 -36.24
CA GLY A 268 -14.74 -17.08 -37.60
C GLY A 268 -14.59 -15.56 -37.77
N ALA A 269 -14.47 -14.83 -36.66
CA ALA A 269 -14.02 -13.44 -36.70
C ALA A 269 -12.69 -13.34 -37.47
N ALA A 270 -12.54 -12.25 -38.22
CA ALA A 270 -11.35 -11.99 -39.01
C ALA A 270 -11.06 -10.49 -38.99
N GLY A 271 -9.79 -10.14 -38.98
CA GLY A 271 -9.33 -8.77 -38.81
C GLY A 271 -7.82 -8.66 -39.01
N SER A 272 -7.23 -7.61 -38.47
CA SER A 272 -5.80 -7.33 -38.57
C SER A 272 -5.23 -6.87 -37.23
N GLY A 273 -3.91 -6.89 -37.12
CA GLY A 273 -3.20 -6.43 -35.92
C GLY A 273 -1.72 -6.72 -36.00
N ASN A 274 -1.03 -6.63 -34.86
CA ASN A 274 0.36 -7.02 -34.71
C ASN A 274 0.53 -8.17 -33.72
N LEU A 275 1.29 -9.18 -34.12
CA LEU A 275 1.78 -10.24 -33.23
C LEU A 275 3.08 -9.78 -32.60
N THR A 276 3.10 -9.61 -31.29
CA THR A 276 4.31 -9.33 -30.51
C THR A 276 4.83 -10.61 -29.87
N ILE A 277 6.10 -10.91 -30.11
CA ILE A 277 6.80 -12.10 -29.60
C ILE A 277 7.99 -11.66 -28.76
N SER A 278 8.11 -12.18 -27.54
CA SER A 278 9.27 -11.97 -26.69
C SER A 278 9.73 -13.27 -26.05
N CYS A 279 11.04 -13.50 -26.06
CA CYS A 279 11.71 -14.62 -25.39
C CYS A 279 12.79 -14.05 -24.48
N ALA A 280 12.47 -13.91 -23.21
CA ALA A 280 13.40 -13.45 -22.20
C ALA A 280 13.11 -14.20 -20.90
N PRO A 281 14.12 -14.46 -20.06
CA PRO A 281 13.86 -14.91 -18.71
C PRO A 281 12.89 -13.93 -18.03
N PRO A 282 11.94 -14.41 -17.21
CA PRO A 282 11.08 -13.53 -16.44
C PRO A 282 11.96 -12.54 -15.66
N PRO A 283 11.53 -11.27 -15.54
CA PRO A 283 12.29 -10.29 -14.77
C PRO A 283 12.54 -10.86 -13.36
N PRO A 284 13.74 -10.67 -12.80
CA PRO A 284 14.03 -11.15 -11.46
C PRO A 284 13.00 -10.58 -10.47
N PRO A 285 12.74 -11.29 -9.35
CA PRO A 285 11.84 -10.80 -8.31
C PRO A 285 12.22 -9.40 -7.85
N ALA A 286 11.27 -8.68 -7.27
CA ALA A 286 11.54 -7.38 -6.68
C ALA A 286 12.70 -7.47 -5.65
N PRO A 287 13.55 -6.44 -5.50
CA PRO A 287 14.69 -6.50 -4.55
C PRO A 287 14.29 -6.82 -3.11
N ASN A 288 13.03 -6.56 -2.75
CA ASN A 288 12.44 -6.81 -1.44
C ASN A 288 11.57 -8.07 -1.38
N ASP A 289 11.82 -9.04 -2.26
CA ASP A 289 11.21 -10.38 -2.24
C ASP A 289 11.47 -11.11 -0.89
N ASP A 290 12.68 -10.97 -0.34
CA ASP A 290 13.03 -11.52 0.97
C ASP A 290 12.88 -10.48 2.10
N CYS A 291 12.35 -10.90 3.27
CA CYS A 291 12.25 -10.01 4.44
C CYS A 291 13.58 -9.46 4.94
N ALA A 292 14.69 -10.17 4.66
CA ALA A 292 16.04 -9.70 4.98
C ALA A 292 16.45 -8.47 4.16
N ASN A 293 15.84 -8.28 2.99
CA ASN A 293 16.06 -7.17 2.06
C ASN A 293 14.85 -6.22 2.00
N ALA A 294 13.98 -6.26 3.03
CA ALA A 294 12.78 -5.44 3.10
C ALA A 294 13.07 -3.96 2.83
N THR A 295 12.27 -3.33 1.97
CA THR A 295 12.45 -1.92 1.62
C THR A 295 12.11 -1.05 2.82
N ALA A 296 13.04 -0.22 3.28
CA ALA A 296 12.80 0.69 4.41
C ALA A 296 11.82 1.81 4.01
N VAL A 297 10.76 1.98 4.81
CA VAL A 297 9.69 2.97 4.58
C VAL A 297 9.27 3.69 5.85
N ALA A 298 8.62 4.84 5.66
CA ALA A 298 7.91 5.61 6.68
C ALA A 298 6.44 5.77 6.24
N GLU A 299 5.68 6.64 6.89
CA GLU A 299 4.32 6.99 6.46
C GLU A 299 4.31 7.56 5.05
N GLY A 300 3.27 7.24 4.29
CA GLY A 300 3.12 7.65 2.89
C GLY A 300 2.74 6.49 1.97
N LEU A 301 2.88 6.74 0.67
CA LEU A 301 2.51 5.82 -0.40
C LEU A 301 3.76 5.25 -1.07
N HIS A 302 3.85 3.92 -1.15
CA HIS A 302 5.04 3.21 -1.63
C HIS A 302 4.68 2.20 -2.72
N PRO A 303 5.19 2.34 -3.97
CA PRO A 303 4.88 1.39 -5.03
C PRO A 303 5.51 0.02 -4.77
N PHE A 304 4.84 -1.04 -5.21
CA PHE A 304 5.33 -2.42 -5.11
C PHE A 304 4.88 -3.28 -6.29
N THR A 305 5.51 -4.45 -6.43
CA THR A 305 5.09 -5.52 -7.34
C THR A 305 5.33 -6.86 -6.67
N THR A 306 4.35 -7.75 -6.71
CA THR A 306 4.49 -9.16 -6.29
C THR A 306 4.78 -10.09 -7.47
N VAL A 307 4.88 -9.55 -8.69
CA VAL A 307 5.11 -10.33 -9.91
C VAL A 307 6.46 -11.05 -9.82
N ASN A 308 6.43 -12.37 -10.00
CA ASN A 308 7.58 -13.29 -9.85
C ASN A 308 8.20 -13.33 -8.45
N ALA A 309 7.53 -12.79 -7.42
CA ALA A 309 7.98 -12.96 -6.05
C ALA A 309 7.99 -14.44 -5.67
N THR A 310 8.91 -14.84 -4.80
CA THR A 310 9.20 -16.26 -4.53
C THR A 310 8.92 -16.68 -3.10
N GLY A 311 8.52 -15.73 -2.25
CA GLY A 311 8.24 -16.00 -0.85
C GLY A 311 7.10 -17.00 -0.64
N THR A 312 7.23 -17.81 0.41
CA THR A 312 6.31 -18.93 0.70
C THR A 312 5.66 -18.83 2.07
N LEU A 313 5.87 -17.73 2.79
CA LEU A 313 5.23 -17.53 4.08
C LEU A 313 3.73 -17.31 3.85
N SER A 314 2.86 -17.91 4.67
CA SER A 314 1.43 -17.62 4.61
C SER A 314 0.98 -16.95 5.89
N THR A 315 0.07 -15.98 5.78
CA THR A 315 -0.50 -15.28 6.94
C THR A 315 -1.57 -16.12 7.63
N SER A 316 -1.94 -15.76 8.87
CA SER A 316 -2.98 -16.51 9.60
C SER A 316 -4.41 -16.27 9.12
N CYS A 317 -4.65 -15.22 8.32
CA CYS A 317 -5.97 -14.81 7.84
C CYS A 317 -6.26 -15.16 6.39
N SER A 318 -5.30 -15.68 5.63
CA SER A 318 -5.48 -16.04 4.21
C SER A 318 -5.08 -17.50 3.91
N LEU A 319 -5.26 -17.94 2.66
CA LEU A 319 -4.95 -19.27 2.18
C LEU A 319 -3.96 -19.21 1.01
N ASN A 320 -2.82 -19.88 1.16
CA ASN A 320 -1.76 -19.93 0.15
C ASN A 320 -1.43 -18.55 -0.41
N ASP A 321 -1.42 -17.54 0.45
CA ASP A 321 -1.06 -16.20 0.07
C ASP A 321 0.46 -16.12 -0.05
N THR A 322 1.03 -16.68 -1.11
CA THR A 322 2.48 -16.73 -1.38
C THR A 322 2.91 -15.59 -2.30
N ASN A 323 4.17 -15.59 -2.74
CA ASN A 323 4.73 -14.59 -3.65
C ASN A 323 4.73 -13.19 -3.00
N ASP A 324 5.32 -13.11 -1.81
CA ASP A 324 5.38 -11.89 -1.01
C ASP A 324 6.54 -10.96 -1.32
N VAL A 325 6.29 -9.68 -1.08
CA VAL A 325 7.31 -8.64 -0.91
C VAL A 325 7.22 -7.99 0.46
N TRP A 326 8.35 -7.43 0.91
CA TRP A 326 8.53 -6.96 2.27
C TRP A 326 8.94 -5.50 2.37
N PHE A 327 8.44 -4.83 3.40
CA PHE A 327 8.78 -3.46 3.77
C PHE A 327 9.17 -3.42 5.25
N ALA A 328 10.21 -2.65 5.57
CA ALA A 328 10.63 -2.36 6.95
C ALA A 328 10.14 -0.96 7.33
N TYR A 329 8.95 -0.90 7.90
CA TYR A 329 8.29 0.34 8.29
C TYR A 329 8.81 0.83 9.64
N THR A 330 9.36 2.05 9.68
CA THR A 330 9.75 2.70 10.95
C THR A 330 8.71 3.77 11.31
N ALA A 331 8.02 3.57 12.42
CA ALA A 331 6.92 4.46 12.82
C ALA A 331 7.43 5.82 13.29
N SER A 332 6.82 6.91 12.80
CA SER A 332 7.11 8.27 13.29
C SER A 332 6.32 8.61 14.55
N CYS A 333 5.24 7.89 14.83
CA CYS A 333 4.32 8.12 15.93
C CYS A 333 4.14 6.85 16.78
N SER A 334 3.76 7.03 18.05
CA SER A 334 3.29 5.93 18.88
C SER A 334 1.77 5.97 18.85
N GLY A 335 1.14 5.04 18.15
CA GLY A 335 -0.29 5.09 17.92
C GLY A 335 -0.80 3.98 17.01
N LEU A 336 -1.99 4.20 16.45
CA LEU A 336 -2.62 3.28 15.53
C LEU A 336 -2.07 3.53 14.13
N VAL A 337 -1.50 2.49 13.54
CA VAL A 337 -0.98 2.51 12.17
C VAL A 337 -1.96 1.77 11.29
N GLU A 338 -2.44 2.43 10.25
CA GLU A 338 -3.21 1.83 9.17
C GLU A 338 -2.27 1.52 8.01
N VAL A 339 -2.27 0.25 7.57
CA VAL A 339 -1.52 -0.24 6.42
C VAL A 339 -2.53 -0.75 5.41
N SER A 340 -2.55 -0.17 4.21
CA SER A 340 -3.60 -0.42 3.23
C SER A 340 -3.07 -0.54 1.81
N THR A 341 -3.59 -1.51 1.06
CA THR A 341 -3.48 -1.60 -0.40
C THR A 341 -4.75 -1.10 -1.10
N CYS A 342 -5.77 -0.64 -0.36
CA CYS A 342 -7.08 -0.35 -0.90
C CYS A 342 -7.11 0.88 -1.83
N GLY A 343 -7.77 0.74 -2.97
CA GLY A 343 -7.77 1.67 -4.10
C GLY A 343 -6.43 1.79 -4.82
N ASN A 344 -5.45 0.95 -4.46
CA ASN A 344 -4.06 1.06 -4.90
C ASN A 344 -3.48 -0.28 -5.37
N ALA A 345 -4.17 -1.41 -5.21
CA ALA A 345 -3.80 -2.71 -5.74
C ALA A 345 -4.90 -3.24 -6.68
N PHE A 346 -4.52 -3.77 -7.83
CA PHE A 346 -5.49 -4.23 -8.84
C PHE A 346 -5.62 -5.76 -8.87
N PHE A 347 -5.45 -6.40 -7.71
CA PHE A 347 -5.47 -7.85 -7.50
C PHE A 347 -5.91 -8.18 -6.07
N ASP A 348 -6.25 -9.44 -5.81
CA ASP A 348 -6.69 -9.94 -4.50
C ASP A 348 -5.50 -10.02 -3.54
N SER A 349 -5.30 -8.96 -2.75
CA SER A 349 -4.07 -8.72 -2.00
C SER A 349 -4.23 -9.08 -0.53
N THR A 350 -3.17 -9.58 0.10
CA THR A 350 -3.11 -9.82 1.56
C THR A 350 -2.01 -8.98 2.21
N ILE A 351 -2.22 -8.60 3.48
CA ILE A 351 -1.23 -7.86 4.28
C ILE A 351 -0.94 -8.62 5.58
N GLY A 352 0.34 -8.76 5.93
CA GLY A 352 0.78 -9.25 7.25
C GLY A 352 1.76 -8.28 7.91
N ILE A 353 1.65 -8.10 9.22
CA ILE A 353 2.51 -7.23 10.03
C ILE A 353 3.29 -8.09 11.03
N TYR A 354 4.61 -7.90 11.11
CA TYR A 354 5.50 -8.69 11.97
C TYR A 354 6.41 -7.81 12.84
N ASP A 355 6.78 -8.29 14.02
CA ASP A 355 7.70 -7.61 14.96
C ASP A 355 9.19 -7.69 14.54
N ALA A 356 9.53 -8.65 13.67
CA ALA A 356 10.86 -8.85 13.08
C ALA A 356 10.75 -9.63 11.77
N CYS A 357 11.79 -9.62 10.93
CA CYS A 357 11.91 -10.57 9.82
C CYS A 357 11.99 -12.00 10.36
N GLY A 358 11.00 -12.82 10.04
CA GLY A 358 10.80 -14.16 10.62
C GLY A 358 10.30 -14.16 12.07
N GLY A 359 9.79 -13.01 12.54
CA GLY A 359 9.22 -12.81 13.87
C GLY A 359 7.77 -13.24 14.00
N SER A 360 7.09 -12.73 15.03
CA SER A 360 5.69 -13.02 15.30
C SER A 360 4.78 -12.14 14.44
N GLU A 361 3.72 -12.73 13.89
CA GLU A 361 2.64 -11.98 13.22
C GLU A 361 1.83 -11.20 14.27
N LEU A 362 1.80 -9.88 14.12
CA LEU A 362 1.09 -8.95 15.00
C LEU A 362 -0.34 -8.71 14.54
N ALA A 363 -0.53 -8.62 13.22
CA ALA A 363 -1.82 -8.41 12.59
C ALA A 363 -1.76 -8.88 11.14
N CYS A 364 -2.90 -9.26 10.57
CA CYS A 364 -2.99 -9.51 9.14
C CYS A 364 -4.41 -9.24 8.63
N ASN A 365 -4.55 -9.03 7.33
CA ASN A 365 -5.84 -8.93 6.67
C ASN A 365 -5.79 -9.55 5.27
N ASP A 366 -6.93 -10.15 4.92
CA ASP A 366 -7.35 -10.62 3.61
C ASP A 366 -8.78 -10.09 3.46
N ASP A 367 -9.10 -9.44 2.35
CA ASP A 367 -10.37 -8.72 2.11
C ASP A 367 -10.71 -7.60 3.12
N GLY A 368 -10.09 -6.44 2.93
CA GLY A 368 -10.34 -5.25 3.74
C GLY A 368 -11.77 -4.70 3.59
N PRO A 369 -12.47 -4.34 4.69
CA PRO A 369 -13.80 -3.74 4.60
C PRO A 369 -13.79 -2.43 3.79
N GLY A 370 -14.59 -2.37 2.72
CA GLY A 370 -14.71 -1.18 1.87
C GLY A 370 -13.67 -1.09 0.74
N CYS A 371 -12.80 -2.08 0.64
CA CYS A 371 -11.84 -2.21 -0.45
C CYS A 371 -12.51 -2.81 -1.69
N ILE A 372 -12.12 -2.33 -2.87
CA ILE A 372 -12.60 -2.87 -4.15
C ILE A 372 -11.59 -3.91 -4.62
N PHE A 373 -11.96 -4.82 -5.51
CA PHE A 373 -11.03 -5.86 -6.02
C PHE A 373 -10.37 -6.76 -4.96
N PHE A 374 -10.99 -6.96 -3.79
CA PHE A 374 -10.46 -7.85 -2.75
C PHE A 374 -9.09 -7.39 -2.19
N GLU A 375 -8.85 -6.06 -2.20
CA GLU A 375 -7.65 -5.50 -1.57
C GLU A 375 -7.73 -5.55 -0.04
N SER A 376 -6.61 -5.33 0.65
CA SER A 376 -6.48 -5.49 2.11
C SER A 376 -6.17 -4.18 2.84
N THR A 377 -6.66 -4.08 4.07
CA THR A 377 -6.29 -3.02 5.02
C THR A 377 -6.24 -3.57 6.44
N VAL A 378 -5.20 -3.22 7.19
CA VAL A 378 -5.00 -3.69 8.56
C VAL A 378 -4.52 -2.57 9.46
N GLU A 379 -5.00 -2.56 10.70
CA GLU A 379 -4.54 -1.65 11.74
C GLU A 379 -3.74 -2.40 12.81
N PHE A 380 -2.67 -1.79 13.31
CA PHE A 380 -1.92 -2.30 14.46
C PHE A 380 -1.33 -1.16 15.30
N VAL A 381 -0.96 -1.45 16.55
CA VAL A 381 -0.33 -0.47 17.44
C VAL A 381 1.18 -0.44 17.19
N ALA A 382 1.71 0.74 16.88
CA ALA A 382 3.13 0.97 16.70
C ALA A 382 3.68 1.92 17.78
N PHE A 383 4.98 1.82 18.05
CA PHE A 383 5.72 2.76 18.90
C PHE A 383 6.68 3.59 18.05
N ALA A 384 6.75 4.89 18.32
CA ALA A 384 7.62 5.82 17.61
C ALA A 384 9.09 5.35 17.66
N GLY A 385 9.72 5.29 16.50
CA GLY A 385 11.10 4.83 16.31
C GLY A 385 11.28 3.31 16.25
N SER A 386 10.23 2.51 16.51
CA SER A 386 10.28 1.07 16.31
C SER A 386 10.09 0.71 14.82
N THR A 387 10.72 -0.39 14.40
CA THR A 387 10.62 -0.93 13.04
C THR A 387 9.74 -2.19 13.03
N TYR A 388 8.83 -2.26 12.07
CA TYR A 388 7.90 -3.37 11.83
C TYR A 388 8.05 -3.87 10.40
N TRP A 389 7.83 -5.17 10.19
CA TRP A 389 7.91 -5.79 8.87
C TRP A 389 6.52 -5.95 8.28
N VAL A 390 6.25 -5.24 7.19
CA VAL A 390 5.01 -5.31 6.44
C VAL A 390 5.22 -6.24 5.25
N ARG A 391 4.44 -7.29 5.19
CA ARG A 391 4.38 -8.27 4.11
C ARG A 391 3.18 -7.99 3.23
N ILE A 392 3.35 -8.05 1.92
CA ILE A 392 2.26 -7.98 0.93
C ILE A 392 2.36 -9.20 0.01
N ALA A 393 1.25 -9.91 -0.17
CA ALA A 393 1.11 -11.05 -1.08
C ALA A 393 -0.27 -11.02 -1.77
N GLY A 394 -0.63 -12.08 -2.50
CA GLY A 394 -1.97 -12.23 -3.05
C GLY A 394 -2.62 -13.58 -2.73
N PHE A 395 -3.94 -13.58 -2.57
CA PHE A 395 -4.72 -14.76 -2.20
C PHE A 395 -4.53 -15.90 -3.21
N GLN A 396 -4.26 -17.12 -2.72
CA GLN A 396 -3.97 -18.29 -3.56
C GLN A 396 -2.86 -18.09 -4.62
N GLY A 397 -1.90 -17.21 -4.35
CA GLY A 397 -0.77 -16.92 -5.23
C GLY A 397 -1.11 -15.93 -6.35
N ASP A 398 -2.17 -15.12 -6.17
CA ASP A 398 -2.42 -13.98 -7.04
C ASP A 398 -1.25 -12.99 -6.98
N GLU A 399 -0.97 -12.33 -8.10
CA GLU A 399 0.18 -11.44 -8.24
C GLU A 399 -0.22 -10.16 -8.97
N GLY A 400 0.43 -9.06 -8.65
CA GLY A 400 0.14 -7.80 -9.30
C GLY A 400 1.04 -6.66 -8.89
N ASN A 401 0.73 -5.51 -9.47
CA ASN A 401 1.36 -4.25 -9.13
C ASN A 401 0.40 -3.43 -8.27
N GLY A 402 0.95 -2.62 -7.38
CA GLY A 402 0.16 -1.71 -6.57
C GLY A 402 0.99 -0.68 -5.82
N ALA A 403 0.35 -0.01 -4.87
CA ALA A 403 1.03 0.82 -3.89
C ALA A 403 0.50 0.58 -2.46
N LEU A 404 1.43 0.57 -1.51
CA LEU A 404 1.19 0.45 -0.08
C LEU A 404 1.01 1.84 0.53
N SER A 405 -0.14 2.10 1.13
CA SER A 405 -0.38 3.29 1.94
C SER A 405 -0.16 2.98 3.41
N ILE A 406 0.66 3.77 4.10
CA ILE A 406 0.88 3.68 5.54
C ILE A 406 0.56 5.03 6.18
N THR A 407 -0.30 5.04 7.20
CA THR A 407 -0.56 6.22 8.03
C THR A 407 -0.39 5.87 9.51
N CYS A 408 0.05 6.83 10.32
CA CYS A 408 0.22 6.68 11.77
C CYS A 408 -0.54 7.81 12.46
N THR A 409 -1.45 7.46 13.37
CA THR A 409 -2.21 8.43 14.15
C THR A 409 -2.02 8.18 15.64
N ASP A 410 -1.56 9.20 16.37
CA ASP A 410 -1.49 9.15 17.84
C ASP A 410 -2.86 8.85 18.42
N VAL A 411 -2.95 7.82 19.27
CA VAL A 411 -4.19 7.51 19.99
C VAL A 411 -4.28 8.40 21.21
N THR A 412 -5.35 9.17 21.36
CA THR A 412 -5.57 9.99 22.56
C THR A 412 -6.94 9.74 23.16
N TRP A 413 -6.96 9.22 24.39
CA TRP A 413 -8.16 9.00 25.16
C TRP A 413 -8.51 10.23 26.00
N TYR A 414 -9.67 10.81 25.72
CA TYR A 414 -10.24 11.92 26.47
C TYR A 414 -11.36 11.42 27.38
N SER A 415 -11.26 11.68 28.69
CA SER A 415 -12.35 11.33 29.61
C SER A 415 -13.59 12.15 29.29
N GLN A 416 -14.74 11.51 29.16
CA GLN A 416 -16.07 12.07 28.85
C GLN A 416 -16.96 12.15 30.10
N ALA A 417 -16.57 11.47 31.17
CA ALA A 417 -17.26 11.45 32.47
C ALA A 417 -16.28 11.11 33.60
N SER A 418 -16.74 11.22 34.85
CA SER A 418 -16.03 10.67 36.00
C SER A 418 -16.29 9.17 36.13
N GLY A 419 -15.31 8.41 36.60
CA GLY A 419 -15.42 6.95 36.74
C GLY A 419 -14.07 6.28 36.90
N ASN A 420 -14.05 4.95 36.80
CA ASN A 420 -12.83 4.17 36.84
C ASN A 420 -12.13 4.15 35.47
N THR A 421 -10.83 3.87 35.44
CA THR A 421 -10.07 3.69 34.19
C THR A 421 -10.68 2.62 33.29
N SER A 422 -11.21 1.52 33.85
CA SER A 422 -11.87 0.45 33.08
C SER A 422 -13.30 0.75 32.61
N ASP A 423 -13.92 1.83 33.10
CA ASP A 423 -15.28 2.17 32.72
C ASP A 423 -15.34 2.71 31.28
N PRO A 424 -16.51 2.61 30.60
CA PRO A 424 -16.72 3.23 29.31
C PRO A 424 -16.92 4.74 29.44
N ILE A 425 -15.87 5.45 29.86
CA ILE A 425 -15.86 6.91 30.05
C ILE A 425 -14.96 7.63 29.06
N TRP A 426 -14.44 6.96 28.03
CA TRP A 426 -13.39 7.52 27.17
C TRP A 426 -13.85 7.72 25.73
N ALA A 427 -13.24 8.66 25.02
CA ALA A 427 -13.42 8.82 23.57
C ALA A 427 -12.10 9.26 22.92
N LEU A 428 -11.95 8.99 21.62
CA LEU A 428 -10.79 9.39 20.82
C LEU A 428 -10.81 10.87 20.38
N ALA A 429 -11.82 11.62 20.82
CA ALA A 429 -11.96 13.05 20.61
C ALA A 429 -12.37 13.72 21.93
N PRO A 430 -12.05 15.02 22.12
CA PRO A 430 -12.44 15.76 23.33
C PRO A 430 -13.94 15.70 23.65
N SER A 431 -14.79 15.53 22.64
CA SER A 431 -16.20 15.22 22.81
C SER A 431 -16.57 14.04 21.91
N GLY A 432 -17.13 12.97 22.48
CA GLY A 432 -17.53 11.78 21.74
C GLY A 432 -18.38 10.82 22.56
N THR A 433 -18.85 9.74 21.91
CA THR A 433 -19.57 8.67 22.60
C THR A 433 -18.61 7.91 23.52
N PRO A 434 -18.91 7.80 24.82
CA PRO A 434 -18.05 7.07 25.76
C PRO A 434 -17.95 5.58 25.43
N VAL A 435 -16.73 5.06 25.39
CA VAL A 435 -16.36 3.66 25.18
C VAL A 435 -15.28 3.25 26.19
N PRO A 436 -15.06 1.95 26.44
CA PRO A 436 -13.90 1.49 27.20
C PRO A 436 -12.61 1.90 26.48
N ALA A 437 -11.63 2.40 27.23
CA ALA A 437 -10.30 2.68 26.69
C ALA A 437 -9.41 1.45 26.74
N VAL A 438 -8.48 1.38 25.79
CA VAL A 438 -7.30 0.50 25.88
C VAL A 438 -6.12 1.40 26.19
N PHE A 439 -5.54 1.21 27.37
CA PHE A 439 -4.33 1.89 27.80
C PHE A 439 -3.13 1.01 27.51
N ASP A 440 -2.24 1.53 26.68
CA ASP A 440 -1.00 0.91 26.29
C ASP A 440 0.10 2.00 26.21
N PRO A 441 1.37 1.63 26.04
CA PRO A 441 2.45 2.62 26.01
C PRO A 441 2.41 3.59 24.81
N ALA A 442 1.49 3.43 23.87
CA ALA A 442 1.28 4.32 22.73
C ALA A 442 0.09 5.27 22.92
N ALA A 443 -0.83 4.97 23.84
CA ALA A 443 -2.00 5.79 24.09
C ALA A 443 -1.68 7.03 24.93
N ASN A 444 -2.10 8.20 24.47
CA ASN A 444 -2.15 9.41 25.28
C ASN A 444 -3.41 9.41 26.16
N ILE A 445 -3.29 9.89 27.39
CA ILE A 445 -4.40 10.03 28.34
C ILE A 445 -4.60 11.50 28.65
N VAL A 446 -5.83 11.99 28.45
CA VAL A 446 -6.26 13.32 28.83
C VAL A 446 -7.46 13.23 29.75
N VAL A 447 -7.25 13.52 31.03
CA VAL A 447 -8.33 13.68 32.01
C VAL A 447 -8.88 15.10 31.87
N GLN A 448 -10.09 15.21 31.32
CA GLN A 448 -10.69 16.50 31.00
C GLN A 448 -11.25 17.23 32.24
N ALA A 449 -11.26 18.55 32.17
CA ALA A 449 -11.74 19.42 33.25
C ALA A 449 -13.15 19.03 33.75
N GLY A 450 -13.33 18.96 35.07
CA GLY A 450 -14.59 18.58 35.70
C GLY A 450 -14.78 17.06 35.84
N HIS A 451 -13.84 16.24 35.39
CA HIS A 451 -13.87 14.79 35.58
C HIS A 451 -12.92 14.33 36.68
N THR A 452 -13.35 13.33 37.43
CA THR A 452 -12.54 12.58 38.38
C THR A 452 -12.39 11.15 37.87
N VAL A 453 -11.15 10.74 37.58
CA VAL A 453 -10.83 9.38 37.13
C VAL A 453 -10.10 8.65 38.25
N VAL A 454 -10.51 7.41 38.53
CA VAL A 454 -9.85 6.54 39.50
C VAL A 454 -9.22 5.36 38.77
N GLN A 455 -7.93 5.12 38.97
CA GLN A 455 -7.26 3.95 38.44
C GLN A 455 -7.65 2.72 39.27
N ASP A 456 -8.40 1.82 38.64
CA ASP A 456 -8.85 0.54 39.22
C ASP A 456 -8.03 -0.66 38.73
N GLN A 457 -7.12 -0.42 37.78
CA GLN A 457 -6.21 -1.42 37.22
C GLN A 457 -4.84 -1.33 37.90
N PRO A 458 -4.16 -2.48 38.14
CA PRO A 458 -2.87 -2.50 38.82
C PRO A 458 -1.78 -1.74 38.05
N VAL A 459 -1.88 -1.73 36.73
CA VAL A 459 -0.98 -1.00 35.82
C VAL A 459 -1.82 -0.30 34.77
N VAL A 460 -1.51 0.96 34.51
CA VAL A 460 -1.97 1.72 33.35
C VAL A 460 -0.73 2.25 32.63
N ASP A 461 -0.71 2.11 31.32
CA ASP A 461 0.35 2.62 30.46
C ASP A 461 -0.17 3.83 29.67
N ALA A 462 0.69 4.84 29.50
CA ALA A 462 0.41 5.99 28.66
C ALA A 462 1.69 6.45 27.94
N LEU A 463 1.55 6.97 26.73
CA LEU A 463 2.59 7.76 26.08
C LEU A 463 2.63 9.15 26.74
N VAL A 464 1.65 10.01 26.48
CA VAL A 464 1.51 11.30 27.17
C VAL A 464 0.43 11.20 28.24
N PHE A 465 0.73 11.67 29.45
CA PHE A 465 -0.25 11.75 30.53
C PHE A 465 -0.58 13.21 30.85
N SER A 466 -1.86 13.56 30.79
CA SER A 466 -2.35 14.91 31.05
C SER A 466 -3.56 14.94 31.98
N VAL A 467 -3.49 15.76 33.03
CA VAL A 467 -4.64 16.09 33.88
C VAL A 467 -4.93 17.59 33.75
N GLN A 468 -6.06 17.93 33.14
CA GLN A 468 -6.43 19.34 32.91
C GLN A 468 -6.81 20.06 34.21
N ALA A 469 -6.72 21.39 34.21
CA ALA A 469 -7.17 22.22 35.33
C ALA A 469 -8.63 21.92 35.70
N GLY A 470 -8.87 21.66 36.99
CA GLY A 470 -10.20 21.27 37.50
C GLY A 470 -10.59 19.82 37.26
N ALA A 471 -9.70 18.98 36.74
CA ALA A 471 -9.81 17.52 36.73
C ALA A 471 -9.05 16.90 37.91
N SER A 472 -9.33 15.65 38.22
CA SER A 472 -8.61 14.86 39.22
C SER A 472 -8.35 13.44 38.71
N TYR A 473 -7.14 12.92 38.93
CA TYR A 473 -6.79 11.52 38.69
C TYR A 473 -6.27 10.90 39.98
N ASP A 474 -6.95 9.87 40.47
CA ASP A 474 -6.55 9.08 41.62
C ASP A 474 -5.87 7.79 41.14
N LEU A 475 -4.57 7.70 41.37
CA LEU A 475 -3.77 6.52 41.02
C LEU A 475 -4.21 5.29 41.81
N GLY A 476 -4.80 5.46 42.99
CA GLY A 476 -5.18 4.36 43.86
C GLY A 476 -3.98 3.70 44.54
N SER A 477 -4.28 2.91 45.58
CA SER A 477 -3.24 2.32 46.42
C SER A 477 -2.58 1.10 45.76
N GLY A 478 -1.25 1.06 45.77
CA GLY A 478 -0.42 -0.03 45.23
C GLY A 478 -0.41 -0.16 43.70
N ASN A 479 -1.07 0.75 43.00
CA ASN A 479 -1.11 0.78 41.54
C ASN A 479 0.11 1.48 40.94
N THR A 480 0.36 1.23 39.66
CA THR A 480 1.44 1.87 38.89
C THR A 480 0.92 2.55 37.65
N LEU A 481 1.40 3.76 37.36
CA LEU A 481 1.21 4.47 36.09
C LEU A 481 2.55 4.58 35.37
N ASN A 482 2.68 3.91 34.23
CA ASN A 482 3.85 4.01 33.36
C ASN A 482 3.60 5.11 32.32
N VAL A 483 4.57 6.01 32.16
CA VAL A 483 4.49 7.10 31.18
C VAL A 483 5.72 7.06 30.29
N GLY A 484 5.53 6.91 28.98
CA GLY A 484 6.60 6.84 27.97
C GLY A 484 6.99 8.18 27.36
N GLY A 485 6.17 9.20 27.53
CA GLY A 485 6.31 10.55 26.97
C GLY A 485 6.20 11.63 28.03
N ASN A 486 5.70 12.82 27.66
CA ASN A 486 5.64 13.95 28.58
C ASN A 486 4.52 13.84 29.61
N TRP A 487 4.72 14.49 30.75
CA TRP A 487 3.76 14.61 31.83
C TRP A 487 3.29 16.07 31.95
N SER A 488 1.98 16.28 31.97
CA SER A 488 1.37 17.61 32.15
C SER A 488 0.27 17.56 33.20
N GLN A 489 0.44 18.26 34.32
CA GLN A 489 -0.53 18.24 35.41
C GLN A 489 -0.95 19.64 35.86
N ASP A 490 -2.11 20.06 35.37
CA ASP A 490 -2.76 21.31 35.77
C ASP A 490 -3.92 21.09 36.74
N GLY A 491 -4.38 19.84 36.86
CA GLY A 491 -5.37 19.39 37.84
C GLY A 491 -4.75 18.66 39.04
N GLU A 492 -5.60 17.95 39.78
CA GLU A 492 -5.19 17.18 40.94
C GLU A 492 -4.71 15.78 40.53
N PHE A 493 -3.58 15.35 41.08
CA PHE A 493 -3.10 13.97 40.97
C PHE A 493 -2.94 13.42 42.39
N ILE A 494 -3.67 12.35 42.69
CA ILE A 494 -3.70 11.72 44.01
C ILE A 494 -2.94 10.42 43.89
N THR A 495 -1.83 10.30 44.62
CA THR A 495 -0.99 9.09 44.57
C THR A 495 -1.39 8.04 45.58
N SER A 496 -1.90 8.43 46.76
CA SER A 496 -2.00 7.55 47.93
C SER A 496 -0.63 6.93 48.26
N ASP A 497 -0.38 5.67 47.88
CA ASP A 497 0.92 4.99 47.92
C ASP A 497 1.31 4.34 46.57
N GLY A 498 0.62 4.70 45.47
CA GLY A 498 0.90 4.24 44.11
C GLY A 498 2.17 4.87 43.52
N GLY A 499 2.76 4.18 42.55
CA GLY A 499 4.01 4.57 41.90
C GLY A 499 3.84 5.12 40.48
N VAL A 500 4.67 6.08 40.10
CA VAL A 500 4.80 6.55 38.71
C VAL A 500 6.15 6.11 38.15
N ARG A 501 6.16 5.55 36.94
CA ARG A 501 7.38 5.12 36.25
C ARG A 501 7.53 5.85 34.93
N LEU A 502 8.67 6.50 34.71
CA LEU A 502 9.02 7.20 33.48
C LEU A 502 9.85 6.26 32.61
N THR A 503 9.24 5.76 31.53
CA THR A 503 9.73 4.61 30.73
C THR A 503 10.08 4.97 29.28
N GLY A 504 10.21 6.27 28.99
CA GLY A 504 10.38 6.76 27.62
C GLY A 504 11.70 6.42 26.94
N SER A 505 11.77 6.74 25.66
CA SER A 505 12.99 6.67 24.83
C SER A 505 13.56 8.05 24.47
N SER A 506 12.78 9.10 24.71
CA SER A 506 13.14 10.51 24.52
C SER A 506 13.11 11.24 25.87
N LEU A 507 13.75 12.41 25.96
CA LEU A 507 13.75 13.22 27.18
C LEU A 507 12.31 13.54 27.62
N GLN A 508 11.91 13.06 28.80
CA GLN A 508 10.57 13.31 29.33
C GLN A 508 10.53 14.61 30.12
N VAL A 509 9.53 15.44 29.84
CA VAL A 509 9.31 16.70 30.54
C VAL A 509 8.19 16.53 31.55
N LEU A 510 8.43 16.93 32.79
CA LEU A 510 7.46 16.96 33.88
C LEU A 510 7.00 18.41 34.11
N ASP A 511 5.80 18.76 33.63
CA ASP A 511 5.25 20.13 33.67
C ASP A 511 3.88 20.21 34.38
N GLY A 512 3.47 21.43 34.77
CA GLY A 512 2.20 21.70 35.43
C GLY A 512 2.15 23.03 36.22
N LEU A 513 0.93 23.55 36.46
CA LEU A 513 0.66 24.90 36.98
C LEU A 513 1.25 25.30 38.36
N SER A 514 1.88 24.42 39.15
CA SER A 514 2.73 24.87 40.29
C SER A 514 3.52 23.76 40.99
N THR A 515 2.86 22.67 41.39
CA THR A 515 3.48 21.64 42.25
C THR A 515 3.06 20.26 41.78
N LEU A 516 4.03 19.47 41.35
CA LEU A 516 3.84 18.03 41.14
C LEU A 516 4.03 17.32 42.48
N ARG A 517 3.22 16.30 42.74
CA ARG A 517 3.36 15.46 43.93
C ARG A 517 3.33 13.99 43.52
N PHE A 518 4.33 13.25 43.98
CA PHE A 518 4.45 11.82 43.77
C PHE A 518 4.69 11.10 45.10
N HIS A 519 4.18 9.88 45.24
CA HIS A 519 4.62 9.01 46.33
C HIS A 519 5.96 8.38 45.95
N ASP A 520 5.92 7.39 45.06
CA ASP A 520 7.09 6.83 44.40
C ASP A 520 7.20 7.33 42.96
N LEU A 521 8.42 7.72 42.56
CA LEU A 521 8.75 8.08 41.18
C LEU A 521 10.01 7.32 40.75
N GLU A 522 9.89 6.53 39.70
CA GLU A 522 11.01 5.82 39.08
C GLU A 522 11.35 6.46 37.72
N LEU A 523 12.63 6.78 37.52
CA LEU A 523 13.17 7.11 36.21
C LEU A 523 13.86 5.86 35.62
N ASP A 524 13.22 5.24 34.63
CA ASP A 524 13.73 4.12 33.83
C ASP A 524 13.75 4.50 32.35
N ASN A 525 14.33 5.67 32.06
CA ASN A 525 14.45 6.21 30.72
C ASN A 525 15.89 6.67 30.46
N PRO A 526 16.63 6.05 29.51
CA PRO A 526 18.02 6.39 29.24
C PRO A 526 18.22 7.82 28.71
N ALA A 527 17.22 8.44 28.08
CA ALA A 527 17.26 9.83 27.64
C ALA A 527 17.03 10.83 28.79
N GLY A 528 16.58 10.36 29.96
CA GLY A 528 16.40 11.14 31.18
C GLY A 528 15.04 11.83 31.31
N ALA A 529 14.90 12.60 32.39
CA ALA A 529 13.73 13.42 32.67
C ALA A 529 14.13 14.81 33.16
N ARG A 530 13.31 15.81 32.84
CA ARG A 530 13.50 17.21 33.25
C ARG A 530 12.26 17.75 33.95
N VAL A 531 12.45 18.37 35.11
CA VAL A 531 11.37 19.03 35.85
C VAL A 531 11.20 20.47 35.36
N ASP A 532 10.06 20.78 34.74
CA ASP A 532 9.72 22.14 34.29
C ASP A 532 8.66 22.81 35.19
N ALA A 533 7.91 22.03 35.98
CA ALA A 533 7.07 22.56 37.05
C ALA A 533 7.88 23.33 38.11
N ASP A 534 7.27 24.30 38.79
CA ASP A 534 7.96 25.12 39.80
C ASP A 534 8.51 24.29 40.97
N SER A 535 7.75 23.26 41.38
CA SER A 535 8.18 22.31 42.39
C SER A 535 7.67 20.90 42.14
N LEU A 536 8.43 19.92 42.64
CA LEU A 536 8.10 18.51 42.68
C LEU A 536 8.34 18.00 44.10
N LEU A 537 7.29 17.49 44.74
CA LEU A 537 7.31 16.94 46.09
C LEU A 537 7.22 15.42 46.02
N LEU A 538 8.12 14.74 46.74
CA LEU A 538 8.07 13.30 46.95
C LEU A 538 7.86 12.98 48.42
N ASP A 539 6.93 12.08 48.74
CA ASP A 539 6.75 11.55 50.10
C ASP A 539 7.14 10.05 50.24
N GLY A 540 7.54 9.40 49.14
CA GLY A 540 8.13 8.06 49.10
C GLY A 540 9.56 8.03 48.52
N THR A 541 9.79 7.26 47.47
CA THR A 541 11.12 7.00 46.88
C THR A 541 11.25 7.64 45.50
N LEU A 542 12.31 8.44 45.32
CA LEU A 542 12.81 8.79 43.99
C LEU A 542 13.84 7.74 43.56
N GLN A 543 13.49 6.84 42.64
CA GLN A 543 14.35 5.78 42.15
C GLN A 543 14.94 6.15 40.78
N LEU A 544 16.26 6.09 40.64
CA LEU A 544 16.95 6.40 39.38
C LEU A 544 17.55 5.13 38.79
N ALA A 545 16.79 4.45 37.92
CA ALA A 545 17.19 3.22 37.27
C ALA A 545 18.05 3.47 36.03
N GLN A 546 17.72 4.46 35.20
CA GLN A 546 18.50 4.85 34.01
C GLN A 546 18.33 6.35 33.72
N GLY A 547 19.32 6.96 33.05
CA GLY A 547 19.25 8.35 32.57
C GLY A 547 19.42 9.42 33.65
N SER A 548 19.47 10.67 33.22
CA SER A 548 19.65 11.82 34.13
C SER A 548 18.30 12.41 34.55
N PHE A 549 18.06 12.49 35.86
CA PHE A 549 16.98 13.28 36.44
C PHE A 549 17.45 14.72 36.66
N ASP A 550 17.03 15.63 35.80
CA ASP A 550 17.39 17.05 35.84
C ASP A 550 16.32 17.89 36.54
N ALA A 551 16.67 18.42 37.70
CA ALA A 551 15.81 19.34 38.44
C ALA A 551 15.63 20.71 37.74
N ASN A 552 16.45 21.04 36.72
CA ASN A 552 16.34 22.27 35.93
C ASN A 552 16.26 23.56 36.77
N GLY A 553 16.96 23.58 37.91
CA GLY A 553 16.92 24.69 38.87
C GLY A 553 15.62 24.83 39.69
N ARG A 554 14.64 23.95 39.48
CA ARG A 554 13.36 23.88 40.19
C ARG A 554 13.51 23.31 41.60
N GLN A 555 12.41 23.34 42.37
CA GLN A 555 12.38 22.80 43.74
C GLN A 555 11.96 21.34 43.72
N VAL A 556 12.93 20.42 43.76
CA VAL A 556 12.65 19.00 44.02
C VAL A 556 12.86 18.75 45.50
N VAL A 557 11.82 18.28 46.20
CA VAL A 557 11.80 18.14 47.65
C VAL A 557 11.51 16.70 48.03
N LEU A 558 12.42 16.08 48.78
CA LEU A 558 12.13 14.86 49.53
C LEU A 558 11.49 15.28 50.85
N VAL A 559 10.19 15.07 50.96
CA VAL A 559 9.36 15.49 52.08
C VAL A 559 9.60 14.57 53.28
N SER A 560 9.60 15.14 54.47
CA SER A 560 9.66 14.39 55.73
C SER A 560 8.73 15.05 56.73
N ASP A 561 7.80 14.26 57.26
CA ASP A 561 6.81 14.69 58.24
C ASP A 561 6.48 13.55 59.23
N ALA A 562 5.39 13.68 59.98
CA ALA A 562 4.98 12.67 60.95
C ALA A 562 4.48 11.35 60.31
N SER A 563 4.13 11.36 59.02
CA SER A 563 3.64 10.20 58.28
C SER A 563 4.76 9.38 57.65
N GLY A 564 5.88 10.02 57.31
CA GLY A 564 6.95 9.35 56.59
C GLY A 564 8.16 10.23 56.31
N THR A 565 9.15 9.65 55.64
CA THR A 565 10.34 10.36 55.17
C THR A 565 10.72 9.81 53.81
N ALA A 566 10.69 10.70 52.82
CA ALA A 566 11.10 10.39 51.48
C ALA A 566 12.61 10.19 51.38
N ARG A 567 13.02 9.51 50.31
CA ARG A 567 14.43 9.20 50.04
C ARG A 567 14.76 9.25 48.56
N LEU A 568 16.02 9.56 48.28
CA LEU A 568 16.63 9.17 47.01
C LEU A 568 17.01 7.70 47.13
N GLY A 569 16.43 6.85 46.29
CA GLY A 569 16.75 5.44 46.19
C GLY A 569 18.14 5.20 45.59
N PRO A 570 18.57 3.94 45.45
CA PRO A 570 19.80 3.60 44.73
C PRO A 570 19.85 4.26 43.35
N VAL A 571 20.99 4.85 42.99
CA VAL A 571 21.22 5.41 41.66
C VAL A 571 22.04 4.40 40.87
N ALA A 572 21.48 3.90 39.77
CA ALA A 572 22.14 2.91 38.94
C ALA A 572 23.38 3.49 38.22
N PRO A 573 24.33 2.65 37.76
CA PRO A 573 25.56 3.12 37.09
C PRO A 573 25.35 4.00 35.85
N GLY A 574 24.21 3.86 35.15
CA GLY A 574 23.83 4.67 33.99
C GLY A 574 22.89 5.82 34.30
N ALA A 575 22.66 6.12 35.58
CA ALA A 575 21.73 7.14 36.03
C ALA A 575 22.43 8.27 36.82
N SER A 576 21.82 9.45 36.84
CA SER A 576 22.34 10.59 37.60
C SER A 576 21.23 11.53 38.06
N TYR A 577 21.54 12.34 39.08
CA TYR A 577 20.70 13.48 39.48
C TYR A 577 21.45 14.78 39.17
N ALA A 578 20.79 15.72 38.48
CA ALA A 578 21.33 17.03 38.16
C ALA A 578 20.53 18.15 38.84
N GLY A 579 21.23 19.15 39.35
CA GLY A 579 20.64 20.27 40.09
C GLY A 579 20.67 20.09 41.62
N ALA A 580 19.92 20.95 42.32
CA ALA A 580 19.89 20.97 43.78
C ALA A 580 18.63 20.31 44.32
N LEU A 581 18.81 19.27 45.14
CA LEU A 581 17.76 18.56 45.85
C LEU A 581 17.55 19.19 47.24
N ARG A 582 16.29 19.44 47.63
CA ARG A 582 15.94 19.80 49.01
C ARG A 582 15.57 18.53 49.75
N VAL A 583 16.25 18.25 50.86
CA VAL A 583 16.03 17.05 51.66
C VAL A 583 15.56 17.46 53.03
N GLN A 584 14.35 17.04 53.40
CA GLN A 584 13.77 17.31 54.71
C GLN A 584 14.04 16.16 55.68
N ARG A 585 14.10 16.50 56.96
CA ARG A 585 14.12 15.56 58.06
C ARG A 585 13.24 16.09 59.20
N PHE A 586 12.10 15.44 59.37
CA PHE A 586 11.19 15.70 60.48
C PHE A 586 11.81 15.27 61.81
N VAL A 587 11.67 16.14 62.78
CA VAL A 587 12.07 15.93 64.17
C VAL A 587 10.81 16.06 65.03
N PRO A 588 10.34 14.96 65.65
CA PRO A 588 9.14 15.02 66.48
C PRO A 588 9.40 15.79 67.77
N ALA A 589 8.34 16.37 68.33
CA ALA A 589 8.36 17.02 69.63
C ALA A 589 8.85 16.06 70.72
N GLY A 590 9.62 16.57 71.68
CA GLY A 590 10.20 15.71 72.72
C GLY A 590 11.17 16.42 73.64
N ALA A 591 12.08 15.65 74.24
CA ALA A 591 13.11 16.19 75.11
C ALA A 591 14.20 16.92 74.31
N THR A 592 14.62 18.06 74.82
CA THR A 592 15.78 18.78 74.29
C THR A 592 17.05 17.92 74.44
N ASN A 593 17.72 17.61 73.32
CA ASN A 593 18.89 16.73 73.34
C ASN A 593 19.80 16.89 72.11
N TRP A 594 20.98 16.26 72.18
CA TRP A 594 21.90 16.07 71.05
C TRP A 594 21.33 15.09 70.03
N ARG A 595 21.50 15.41 68.76
CA ARG A 595 21.10 14.57 67.63
C ARG A 595 22.29 14.38 66.68
N GLY A 596 22.48 13.16 66.22
CA GLY A 596 23.43 12.84 65.16
C GLY A 596 22.86 13.31 63.82
N LEU A 597 23.61 14.15 63.12
CA LEU A 597 23.27 14.67 61.79
C LEU A 597 24.41 14.39 60.81
N SER A 598 24.05 14.28 59.54
CA SER A 598 24.97 14.32 58.41
C SER A 598 24.30 15.07 57.28
N ALA A 599 25.08 15.68 56.40
CA ALA A 599 24.51 16.36 55.23
C ALA A 599 24.28 15.35 54.09
N PRO A 600 23.04 15.13 53.62
CA PRO A 600 22.76 14.34 52.42
C PRO A 600 23.14 15.05 51.11
N ILE A 601 23.77 16.22 51.21
CA ILE A 601 24.19 17.06 50.09
C ILE A 601 25.69 17.37 50.20
N SER A 602 26.33 17.57 49.04
CA SER A 602 27.75 17.90 48.93
C SER A 602 28.03 19.40 48.82
N THR A 603 26.99 20.21 48.56
CA THR A 603 27.11 21.67 48.41
C THR A 603 26.25 22.36 49.45
N GLY A 604 26.85 23.14 50.36
CA GLY A 604 26.12 23.85 51.40
C GLY A 604 27.00 24.14 52.60
N THR A 605 26.46 24.85 53.59
CA THR A 605 27.17 25.20 54.82
C THR A 605 26.25 25.04 56.02
N LEU A 606 26.82 25.08 57.23
CA LEU A 606 26.07 25.05 58.49
C LEU A 606 25.00 26.15 58.59
N ALA A 607 25.07 27.20 57.78
CA ALA A 607 24.06 28.24 57.67
C ALA A 607 22.68 27.72 57.22
N GLN A 608 22.59 26.55 56.58
CA GLN A 608 21.30 25.94 56.25
C GLN A 608 20.60 25.44 57.51
N TRP A 609 21.28 24.66 58.36
CA TRP A 609 20.72 24.19 59.64
C TRP A 609 20.33 25.30 60.61
N LYS A 610 21.03 26.44 60.56
CA LYS A 610 20.66 27.63 61.34
C LYS A 610 19.24 28.12 61.03
N GLN A 611 18.68 27.83 59.86
CA GLN A 611 17.33 28.24 59.49
C GLN A 611 16.26 27.46 60.25
N ASP A 612 16.60 26.26 60.72
CA ASP A 612 15.63 25.31 61.28
C ASP A 612 15.73 25.18 62.80
N PHE A 613 16.91 25.40 63.39
CA PHE A 613 17.10 25.36 64.84
C PHE A 613 18.16 26.33 65.36
N PHE A 614 18.06 26.66 66.65
CA PHE A 614 18.99 27.58 67.31
C PHE A 614 20.41 27.01 67.42
N THR A 615 21.41 27.88 67.23
CA THR A 615 22.83 27.52 67.23
C THR A 615 23.65 28.47 68.10
N ALA A 616 24.69 27.99 68.78
CA ALA A 616 25.43 28.75 69.79
C ALA A 616 26.92 28.35 69.86
N GLY A 617 27.75 29.25 70.39
CA GLY A 617 29.13 28.99 70.81
C GLY A 617 30.16 28.84 69.67
N PHE A 618 29.91 29.50 68.54
CA PHE A 618 30.86 29.65 67.44
C PHE A 618 30.49 30.86 66.56
N PRO A 619 31.44 31.46 65.83
CA PRO A 619 31.21 32.63 64.97
C PRO A 619 30.06 32.46 63.96
N GLY A 620 29.16 33.43 63.91
CA GLY A 620 28.01 33.46 62.97
C GLY A 620 26.78 32.66 63.38
N SER A 621 26.84 31.91 64.49
CA SER A 621 25.67 31.25 65.11
C SER A 621 24.65 32.27 65.67
N HIS A 622 23.51 31.82 66.20
CA HIS A 622 22.55 32.72 66.85
C HIS A 622 23.09 33.34 68.14
N ALA A 623 23.90 32.60 68.90
CA ALA A 623 24.55 33.06 70.12
C ALA A 623 26.07 32.78 70.09
N PRO A 624 26.87 33.58 69.34
CA PRO A 624 28.29 33.26 69.10
C PRO A 624 29.19 33.22 70.34
N SER A 625 28.88 34.03 71.36
CA SER A 625 29.66 34.18 72.59
C SER A 625 29.07 33.40 73.77
N PHE A 626 28.37 32.30 73.51
CA PHE A 626 27.73 31.51 74.55
C PHE A 626 28.74 30.59 75.25
N ASP A 627 28.97 30.84 76.54
CA ASP A 627 29.97 30.15 77.37
C ASP A 627 29.39 28.94 78.12
N SER A 628 30.22 27.91 78.36
CA SER A 628 29.93 26.81 79.30
C SER A 628 31.08 26.59 80.28
N PRO A 629 30.83 26.69 81.61
CA PRO A 629 29.70 27.36 82.26
C PRO A 629 29.72 28.89 82.04
N PRO A 630 28.62 29.63 82.30
CA PRO A 630 28.53 31.07 82.03
C PRO A 630 29.69 31.89 82.61
N GLY A 631 30.38 32.66 81.75
CA GLY A 631 31.52 33.49 82.13
C GLY A 631 32.86 32.75 82.24
N SER A 632 32.94 31.48 81.82
CA SER A 632 34.19 30.73 81.76
C SER A 632 35.14 31.20 80.65
N GLY A 633 34.60 31.87 79.62
CA GLY A 633 35.30 32.14 78.37
C GLY A 633 35.54 30.90 77.49
N ILE A 634 35.03 29.73 77.90
CA ILE A 634 35.04 28.49 77.12
C ILE A 634 33.73 28.45 76.35
N LEU A 635 33.81 28.60 75.03
CA LEU A 635 32.63 28.56 74.17
C LEU A 635 31.97 27.17 74.22
N TRP A 636 30.64 27.16 74.15
CA TRP A 636 29.85 25.95 74.08
C TRP A 636 29.27 25.77 72.68
N PRO A 637 29.99 25.10 71.78
CA PRO A 637 29.51 24.90 70.42
C PRO A 637 28.32 23.94 70.43
N SER A 638 27.17 24.40 69.94
CA SER A 638 25.92 23.63 69.84
C SER A 638 25.91 22.66 68.65
N ILE A 639 26.94 22.71 67.81
CA ILE A 639 27.23 21.74 66.75
C ILE A 639 28.65 21.27 67.01
N ARG A 640 28.91 19.97 66.88
CA ARG A 640 30.22 19.37 67.11
C ARG A 640 30.53 18.30 66.08
N THR A 641 31.80 18.13 65.78
CA THR A 641 32.36 16.98 65.06
C THR A 641 33.28 16.21 66.00
N TYR A 642 33.67 15.00 65.62
CA TYR A 642 34.65 14.21 66.36
C TYR A 642 35.91 14.01 65.51
N ASP A 643 37.06 14.43 66.02
CA ASP A 643 38.36 14.10 65.47
C ASP A 643 38.79 12.73 65.98
N GLU A 644 38.65 11.71 65.12
CA GLU A 644 39.03 10.34 65.44
C GLU A 644 40.54 10.17 65.72
N SER A 645 41.38 11.16 65.39
CA SER A 645 42.81 11.14 65.69
C SER A 645 43.17 11.57 67.11
N ASP A 646 42.20 12.13 67.86
CA ASP A 646 42.35 12.55 69.26
C ASP A 646 41.43 11.75 70.20
N PRO A 647 41.79 10.49 70.53
CA PRO A 647 40.98 9.62 71.39
C PRO A 647 41.29 9.86 72.88
N GLY A 648 41.53 11.10 73.31
CA GLY A 648 42.01 11.41 74.66
C GLY A 648 41.19 10.81 75.81
N PRO A 649 41.73 10.79 77.05
CA PRO A 649 41.13 10.10 78.18
C PRO A 649 39.80 10.71 78.66
N ASP A 650 39.48 11.95 78.31
CA ASP A 650 38.28 12.65 78.73
C ASP A 650 37.17 12.58 77.68
N MET A 651 35.91 12.57 78.13
CA MET A 651 34.74 12.48 77.25
C MET A 651 34.54 13.69 76.32
N ALA A 652 35.36 14.73 76.48
CA ALA A 652 35.36 15.93 75.65
C ALA A 652 36.53 15.97 74.66
N ASP A 653 37.52 15.08 74.80
CA ASP A 653 38.66 15.01 73.89
C ASP A 653 38.19 14.56 72.50
N GLY A 654 38.80 15.12 71.45
CA GLY A 654 38.35 14.95 70.07
C GLY A 654 37.03 15.65 69.69
N LEU A 655 36.25 16.22 70.61
CA LEU A 655 35.06 17.00 70.24
C LEU A 655 35.43 18.41 69.77
N GLU A 656 35.22 18.69 68.50
CA GLU A 656 35.53 19.99 67.89
C GLU A 656 34.26 20.77 67.55
N GLY A 657 34.27 22.08 67.83
CA GLY A 657 33.24 23.02 67.38
C GLY A 657 33.55 23.56 65.97
N PRO A 658 32.54 24.05 65.23
CA PRO A 658 32.75 24.75 63.96
C PRO A 658 33.64 25.98 64.13
N GLY A 659 34.43 26.28 63.09
CA GLY A 659 35.19 27.54 63.00
C GLY A 659 34.31 28.72 62.63
N HIS A 660 33.28 28.52 61.78
CA HIS A 660 32.32 29.55 61.40
C HIS A 660 31.00 28.94 60.89
N ILE A 661 29.91 29.73 60.89
CA ILE A 661 28.61 29.28 60.31
C ILE A 661 28.68 28.98 58.81
N THR A 662 29.70 29.49 58.12
CA THR A 662 29.94 29.26 56.69
C THR A 662 30.81 28.04 56.42
N ASP A 663 31.16 27.26 57.46
CA ASP A 663 31.89 26.02 57.27
C ASP A 663 31.08 25.08 56.36
N PRO A 664 31.71 24.52 55.31
CA PRO A 664 31.03 23.70 54.34
C PRO A 664 30.63 22.36 54.95
N PHE A 665 29.52 21.80 54.45
CA PHE A 665 29.21 20.41 54.73
C PHE A 665 30.28 19.51 54.08
N VAL A 666 30.84 18.60 54.89
CA VAL A 666 31.80 17.60 54.44
C VAL A 666 31.11 16.25 54.25
N VAL A 667 31.21 15.68 53.06
CA VAL A 667 30.66 14.36 52.72
C VAL A 667 31.25 13.29 53.64
N GLY A 668 30.39 12.42 54.19
CA GLY A 668 30.78 11.35 55.11
C GLY A 668 31.05 11.82 56.55
N ARG A 669 30.98 13.13 56.85
CA ARG A 669 31.18 13.64 58.21
C ARG A 669 29.89 13.56 59.02
N GLY A 670 29.99 12.96 60.20
CA GLY A 670 28.96 13.02 61.24
C GLY A 670 29.10 14.29 62.10
N TYR A 671 27.96 14.84 62.50
CA TYR A 671 27.86 15.99 63.39
C TYR A 671 26.94 15.62 64.56
N MET A 672 27.24 16.14 65.73
CA MET A 672 26.31 16.18 66.85
C MET A 672 25.76 17.59 66.95
N ALA A 673 24.46 17.76 66.82
CA ALA A 673 23.79 19.04 66.95
C ALA A 673 22.84 19.04 68.15
N TRP A 674 22.94 20.07 68.99
CA TRP A 674 21.98 20.32 70.05
C TRP A 674 20.73 20.93 69.44
N CYS A 675 19.61 20.22 69.53
CA CYS A 675 18.33 20.67 69.01
C CYS A 675 17.41 20.98 70.19
N GLY A 676 17.10 22.27 70.40
CA GLY A 676 16.29 22.75 71.50
C GLY A 676 15.83 24.19 71.34
N ASP A 677 14.55 24.43 71.61
CA ASP A 677 13.96 25.78 71.73
C ASP A 677 13.68 26.16 73.21
N ALA A 678 13.57 25.17 74.10
CA ALA A 678 13.44 25.34 75.55
C ALA A 678 14.37 24.41 76.36
N LEU A 679 14.40 24.63 77.68
CA LEU A 679 15.32 23.97 78.63
C LEU A 679 15.17 22.44 78.70
N LEU A 680 13.94 21.92 78.58
CA LEU A 680 13.65 20.50 78.76
C LEU A 680 12.85 19.89 77.60
N THR A 681 12.20 20.72 76.80
CA THR A 681 11.31 20.29 75.71
C THR A 681 11.68 21.01 74.43
N THR A 682 11.42 20.36 73.30
CA THR A 682 11.55 20.91 71.95
C THR A 682 10.25 20.65 71.21
N ASP A 683 9.67 21.66 70.57
CA ASP A 683 8.54 21.49 69.66
C ASP A 683 8.99 20.70 68.41
N GLU A 684 8.02 20.20 67.63
CA GLU A 684 8.37 19.55 66.36
C GLU A 684 8.87 20.57 65.34
N PHE A 685 9.82 20.16 64.51
CA PHE A 685 10.36 20.98 63.45
C PHE A 685 10.90 20.11 62.31
N VAL A 686 11.19 20.73 61.17
CA VAL A 686 11.79 20.07 60.01
C VAL A 686 13.15 20.69 59.79
N ILE A 687 14.19 19.86 59.81
CA ILE A 687 15.51 20.25 59.33
C ILE A 687 15.48 20.10 57.81
N ASP A 688 15.94 21.10 57.08
CA ASP A 688 16.16 20.94 55.66
C ASP A 688 17.52 21.47 55.18
N VAL A 689 17.95 20.87 54.09
CA VAL A 689 19.14 21.28 53.38
C VAL A 689 18.85 21.25 51.88
N ARG A 690 19.48 22.16 51.14
CA ARG A 690 19.36 22.24 49.67
C ARG A 690 20.74 22.31 49.03
N GLY A 691 21.00 21.36 48.12
CA GLY A 691 22.25 21.28 47.38
C GLY A 691 22.34 20.05 46.49
N THR A 692 23.49 19.83 45.86
CA THR A 692 23.73 18.63 45.05
C THR A 692 23.71 17.40 45.97
N PRO A 693 22.84 16.40 45.72
CA PRO A 693 22.76 15.22 46.57
C PRO A 693 24.07 14.43 46.55
N VAL A 694 24.40 13.80 47.67
CA VAL A 694 25.47 12.81 47.72
C VAL A 694 24.93 11.48 47.23
N VAL A 695 25.44 11.00 46.10
CA VAL A 695 25.13 9.67 45.57
C VAL A 695 26.28 8.73 45.94
N ALA A 696 25.98 7.69 46.71
CA ALA A 696 26.98 6.70 47.11
C ALA A 696 27.41 5.89 45.87
N GLN A 697 28.72 5.74 45.65
CA GLN A 697 29.27 4.93 44.56
C GLN A 697 29.29 3.42 44.87
N SER A 698 29.08 3.06 46.14
CA SER A 698 28.92 1.69 46.63
C SER A 698 28.00 1.69 47.85
N PRO A 699 27.19 0.63 48.08
CA PRO A 699 26.35 0.47 49.26
C PRO A 699 27.10 0.61 50.60
#